data_AF-A0AAV6GII5-F1
#
_entry.id   AF-A0AAV6GII5-F1
#
_cell.length_a   1.000
_cell.length_b   1.000
_cell.length_c   1.000
_cell.angle_alpha   90.00
_cell.angle_beta   90.00
_cell.angle_gamma   90.00
#
_symmetry.space_group_name_H-M   'P 1'
#
loop_
_entity.id
_entity.type
_entity.pdbx_description
1 polymer ?
#
loop_
_entity_poly.entity_id
_entity_poly.type
_entity_poly.pdbx_seq_one_letter_code
_entity_poly.pdbx_strand_id
1 'polypeptide(L)'
;MASGNGQGPELRSSAASRSASGEDIALDMTTSEKVVDLLNQAALRTTENKLVDLKQVQELIINKDPSLLDNFLDEIIAFQTDKSMEVRKFVIGFIEEACKRDNELLLKLIANLNMLLKDESVNVQKKAILTLTQLYKVALQWLMRPKMVSDMQEACWNMVTQMKEEVLAMLDSDNDGIRTHAIKFTESVIITLSPRTPDSDIPKKQEGDITLDKIPRDHSYIRYDTLCEEGKSALDKLLKFMVHPAISSINLTTALGSLATLARQRPMFMSEVVQAYETLHANLPPTLAKSQVSSVRKNLKLHLVSVLRHPSSLEFLAQISTLLLDLGMNQNEINRCTPAARERKRPHLEHFSEGKKKIKMEPATLIEDDEDKEEPAPASAPKPAAVPPTQSAIDVTADFLFPLLSPDNVANLVLISMVYLPNTMPASFQATYTPVESAGTDAQIKHLARLMATQITAAGIGPGVEQLKARAEDPGKESGSGEGPSEELAGGKDLIIKRKVSAVSLGQAISVVGGSSGKSVPQSDEVPQAKKMPEPIVPSAQTKTAGSSGRKKVFRLADVVQPLTEAQMTKLTNSAVQRILKSEKAIARSGMSHVRVKLLARLATQFEGAMKQDMFEFILGDIRNRSDLAFALLYQEYNIYLSQQPSSTLDSYEYCLFTLLSGLQEKPEQRDGLFTKLVLEAPLITESALEVIRRYCEDETRVYLGMTTLKELILKRPSRQFQYLHVLLDLSSHEKETVRSSALSFIKRMYEKDQLRDYIERFALNYMQLLVHPNPPSMFFGADKDIEVASPWTEETVMQCLYLYLALLPLNHKLVHELAAVYTEAIADIKRSVLRVIEQPIRGMGMNSPELLLLVETCPKGAETLVTRCLNILTEKVPPSPELVERVRDLYHKRVADIRFLIPVINGLEKTEVIQALPKLIKLNPTVVKEVFNRLLCAQHSEGGSSVSPVTPSELLIALHNIDSTKCDMKSIIKATNLCFAEKNVYTSEVLAVVMQQLMDQSPLPMLLMRTVLQSLTMYPRLGGFVMNILSRLITKKVWKYPRVWEGFVRCCQRTKPQSFSVLLQLPPPQLSSMFERCPEMREPLLQHVHALTPHQQAHIPASIMTVLEADNKEPEPEPEPIPVEPVEEPEVQSLPTQPVIILPEQAEEVPVEIQTVEPAHPQYLPSTEEPEEPMQTAPSAFTPQEEPAEPVPQQEEVTEQELIASPAPPEQEAENPTEEALPEHSDEAEQPDEPPEENVMETDASAADE
;
A
#
# COMPACT_ATOMS: atom_id res chain seq x y z
N MET A 1 -1.17 41.61 -64.53
CA MET A 1 -1.46 42.87 -63.80
C MET A 1 -2.34 42.49 -62.60
N ALA A 2 -2.19 43.02 -61.38
CA ALA A 2 -1.04 43.68 -60.75
C ALA A 2 -1.25 43.71 -59.21
N SER A 3 -0.16 43.57 -58.44
CA SER A 3 0.15 44.10 -57.07
C SER A 3 -0.90 44.18 -55.94
N GLY A 4 -0.56 44.11 -54.64
CA GLY A 4 0.74 43.90 -53.96
C GLY A 4 0.69 44.29 -52.47
N ASN A 5 1.50 43.66 -51.61
CA ASN A 5 1.50 43.83 -50.13
C ASN A 5 2.21 45.12 -49.62
N GLY A 6 1.95 45.50 -48.36
CA GLY A 6 2.75 46.44 -47.56
C GLY A 6 2.43 46.39 -46.05
N GLN A 7 3.42 46.64 -45.18
CA GLN A 7 3.33 46.63 -43.69
C GLN A 7 3.79 47.99 -43.11
N GLY A 8 3.46 48.30 -41.84
CA GLY A 8 4.07 49.43 -41.10
C GLY A 8 3.34 49.82 -39.80
N PRO A 9 4.03 50.09 -38.65
CA PRO A 9 3.38 50.36 -37.35
C PRO A 9 3.79 51.70 -36.67
N GLU A 10 3.49 51.82 -35.36
CA GLU A 10 4.35 52.40 -34.27
C GLU A 10 3.83 53.64 -33.46
N LEU A 11 4.21 53.68 -32.15
CA LEU A 11 4.22 54.83 -31.19
C LEU A 11 2.86 55.32 -30.59
N ARG A 12 2.73 55.76 -29.31
CA ARG A 12 3.54 55.65 -28.06
C ARG A 12 2.66 55.92 -26.79
N SER A 13 3.21 55.73 -25.58
CA SER A 13 2.59 55.91 -24.24
C SER A 13 2.63 57.38 -23.73
N SER A 14 2.25 57.82 -22.50
CA SER A 14 2.09 57.19 -21.16
C SER A 14 1.38 58.12 -20.13
N ALA A 15 0.73 57.56 -19.07
CA ALA A 15 0.64 58.06 -17.67
C ALA A 15 -0.52 57.40 -16.86
N ALA A 16 -0.45 57.06 -15.56
CA ALA A 16 0.70 56.89 -14.64
C ALA A 16 0.36 56.10 -13.35
N SER A 17 1.33 55.28 -12.88
CA SER A 17 1.65 54.89 -11.48
C SER A 17 0.59 54.33 -10.49
N ARG A 18 0.79 53.07 -10.06
CA ARG A 18 1.29 52.72 -8.70
C ARG A 18 1.67 51.23 -8.53
N SER A 19 2.70 51.01 -7.70
CA SER A 19 3.34 49.79 -7.19
C SER A 19 2.57 48.45 -7.23
N ALA A 20 3.10 47.44 -7.95
CA ALA A 20 3.32 46.04 -7.49
C ALA A 20 3.69 45.06 -8.65
N SER A 21 4.96 44.97 -9.03
CA SER A 21 5.51 43.83 -9.80
C SER A 21 7.04 43.76 -9.70
N GLY A 22 7.60 42.56 -9.85
CA GLY A 22 9.04 42.26 -9.79
C GLY A 22 9.55 41.59 -11.06
N GLU A 23 9.15 42.10 -12.22
CA GLU A 23 9.55 41.63 -13.55
C GLU A 23 10.15 42.79 -14.38
N ASP A 24 10.41 42.58 -15.66
CA ASP A 24 10.95 43.56 -16.63
C ASP A 24 12.41 44.01 -16.49
N ILE A 25 13.33 43.04 -16.38
CA ILE A 25 14.53 43.04 -17.25
C ILE A 25 14.64 41.68 -17.96
N ALA A 26 13.70 41.42 -18.87
CA ALA A 26 13.75 40.32 -19.82
C ALA A 26 13.85 40.88 -21.24
N LEU A 27 15.07 41.19 -21.67
CA LEU A 27 15.39 41.19 -23.10
C LEU A 27 15.19 39.77 -23.66
N ASP A 28 15.02 39.65 -24.97
CA ASP A 28 14.58 38.43 -25.67
C ASP A 28 15.67 37.33 -25.68
N MET A 29 15.98 36.79 -24.49
CA MET A 29 17.07 35.84 -24.26
C MET A 29 16.72 34.45 -24.76
N THR A 30 17.62 33.86 -25.54
CA THR A 30 17.49 32.49 -26.01
C THR A 30 17.54 31.49 -24.85
N THR A 31 17.00 30.29 -25.06
CA THR A 31 17.08 29.20 -24.06
C THR A 31 18.53 28.91 -23.66
N SER A 32 19.47 29.01 -24.60
CA SER A 32 20.90 28.81 -24.36
C SER A 32 21.49 29.87 -23.42
N GLU A 33 21.24 31.16 -23.69
CA GLU A 33 21.74 32.25 -22.83
C GLU A 33 21.15 32.19 -21.42
N LYS A 34 19.86 31.83 -21.29
CA LYS A 34 19.23 31.63 -19.97
C LYS A 34 19.82 30.43 -19.21
N VAL A 35 20.24 29.37 -19.90
CA VAL A 35 20.97 28.25 -19.28
C VAL A 35 22.35 28.70 -18.81
N VAL A 36 23.09 29.46 -19.62
CA VAL A 36 24.40 30.03 -19.23
C VAL A 36 24.28 30.93 -18.00
N ASP A 37 23.29 31.82 -17.94
CA ASP A 37 23.05 32.67 -16.78
C ASP A 37 22.73 31.85 -15.51
N LEU A 38 21.81 30.89 -15.60
CA LEU A 38 21.46 30.01 -14.48
C LEU A 38 22.65 29.14 -14.00
N LEU A 39 23.51 28.66 -14.90
CA LEU A 39 24.73 27.91 -14.55
C LEU A 39 25.75 28.81 -13.82
N ASN A 40 25.96 30.05 -14.28
CA ASN A 40 26.82 31.02 -13.61
C ASN A 40 26.28 31.42 -12.23
N GLN A 41 24.96 31.60 -12.10
CA GLN A 41 24.30 31.85 -10.82
C GLN A 41 24.45 30.64 -9.88
N ALA A 42 24.21 29.41 -10.37
CA ALA A 42 24.38 28.19 -9.60
C ALA A 42 25.81 28.02 -9.07
N ALA A 43 26.84 28.32 -9.88
CA ALA A 43 28.24 28.24 -9.48
C ALA A 43 28.59 29.17 -8.29
N LEU A 44 27.95 30.35 -8.21
CA LEU A 44 28.21 31.37 -7.19
C LEU A 44 27.32 31.29 -5.95
N ARG A 45 26.21 30.54 -6.00
CA ARG A 45 25.18 30.52 -4.95
C ARG A 45 25.37 29.45 -3.87
N THR A 46 24.73 29.71 -2.73
CA THR A 46 24.57 28.76 -1.62
C THR A 46 23.73 27.54 -2.02
N THR A 47 23.93 26.42 -1.32
CA THR A 47 23.44 25.08 -1.66
C THR A 47 21.97 25.00 -2.08
N GLU A 48 21.06 25.65 -1.36
CA GLU A 48 19.63 25.53 -1.59
C GLU A 48 19.19 26.26 -2.87
N ASN A 49 19.65 27.50 -3.05
CA ASN A 49 19.38 28.29 -4.26
C ASN A 49 20.04 27.65 -5.50
N LYS A 50 21.28 27.16 -5.36
CA LYS A 50 21.97 26.37 -6.39
C LYS A 50 21.13 25.18 -6.88
N LEU A 51 20.43 24.47 -5.99
CA LEU A 51 19.55 23.36 -6.36
C LEU A 51 18.25 23.79 -7.06
N VAL A 52 17.80 25.03 -6.86
CA VAL A 52 16.67 25.60 -7.63
C VAL A 52 17.13 25.94 -9.06
N ASP A 53 18.28 26.61 -9.18
CA ASP A 53 18.84 27.02 -10.48
C ASP A 53 19.19 25.81 -11.36
N LEU A 54 19.87 24.80 -10.79
CA LEU A 54 20.23 23.57 -11.51
C LEU A 54 18.99 22.77 -11.98
N LYS A 55 17.89 22.77 -11.21
CA LYS A 55 16.62 22.16 -11.64
C LYS A 55 15.95 22.93 -12.78
N GLN A 56 16.06 24.27 -12.79
CA GLN A 56 15.61 25.06 -13.93
C GLN A 56 16.44 24.74 -15.18
N VAL A 57 17.77 24.64 -15.06
CA VAL A 57 18.62 24.21 -16.19
C VAL A 57 18.21 22.82 -16.69
N GLN A 58 18.00 21.84 -15.80
CA GLN A 58 17.54 20.50 -16.18
C GLN A 58 16.24 20.54 -17.02
N GLU A 59 15.24 21.30 -16.59
CA GLU A 59 13.98 21.43 -17.35
C GLU A 59 14.20 22.10 -18.72
N LEU A 60 15.07 23.12 -18.78
CA LEU A 60 15.39 23.81 -20.03
C LEU A 60 16.11 22.89 -21.04
N ILE A 61 17.10 22.08 -20.60
CA ILE A 61 17.92 21.27 -21.52
C ILE A 61 17.45 19.82 -21.71
N ILE A 62 16.60 19.26 -20.84
CA ILE A 62 16.01 17.92 -21.03
C ILE A 62 14.61 18.00 -21.67
N ASN A 63 13.80 19.01 -21.33
CA ASN A 63 12.38 19.04 -21.72
C ASN A 63 12.03 20.18 -22.69
N LYS A 64 12.48 21.42 -22.45
CA LYS A 64 12.16 22.57 -23.33
C LYS A 64 12.92 22.54 -24.65
N ASP A 65 14.24 22.36 -24.60
CA ASP A 65 15.11 22.31 -25.78
C ASP A 65 16.19 21.22 -25.63
N PRO A 66 15.85 19.95 -25.99
CA PRO A 66 16.77 18.82 -25.91
C PRO A 66 18.04 18.97 -26.77
N SER A 67 18.09 19.90 -27.73
CA SER A 67 19.29 20.12 -28.55
C SER A 67 20.45 20.74 -27.78
N LEU A 68 20.16 21.33 -26.61
CA LEU A 68 21.14 21.94 -25.71
C LEU A 68 21.78 20.93 -24.74
N LEU A 69 21.25 19.70 -24.65
CA LEU A 69 21.67 18.72 -23.64
C LEU A 69 23.16 18.33 -23.76
N ASP A 70 23.65 18.09 -24.97
CA ASP A 70 25.07 17.74 -25.18
C ASP A 70 26.01 18.95 -25.09
N ASN A 71 25.48 20.16 -25.27
CA ASN A 71 26.24 21.43 -25.20
C ASN A 71 26.51 21.91 -23.77
N PHE A 72 25.70 21.49 -22.79
CA PHE A 72 25.81 21.87 -21.37
C PHE A 72 26.01 20.67 -20.45
N LEU A 73 26.45 19.54 -21.01
CA LEU A 73 26.59 18.28 -20.28
C LEU A 73 27.72 18.40 -19.24
N ASP A 74 28.89 18.84 -19.66
CA ASP A 74 30.09 18.89 -18.82
C ASP A 74 29.96 19.92 -17.70
N GLU A 75 29.28 21.04 -17.93
CA GLU A 75 28.97 22.06 -16.92
C GLU A 75 28.08 21.54 -15.79
N ILE A 76 27.06 20.73 -16.11
CA ILE A 76 26.22 20.09 -15.07
C ILE A 76 26.99 18.97 -14.36
N ILE A 77 27.77 18.17 -15.10
CA ILE A 77 28.54 17.07 -14.53
C ILE A 77 29.68 17.58 -13.62
N ALA A 78 30.23 18.77 -13.85
CA ALA A 78 31.24 19.37 -12.96
C ALA A 78 30.78 19.47 -11.49
N PHE A 79 29.47 19.70 -11.26
CA PHE A 79 28.87 19.74 -9.92
C PHE A 79 28.87 18.38 -9.18
N GLN A 80 29.27 17.28 -9.82
CA GLN A 80 29.50 16.00 -9.13
C GLN A 80 30.59 16.07 -8.06
N THR A 81 31.45 17.09 -8.11
CA THR A 81 32.50 17.35 -7.11
C THR A 81 32.09 18.34 -6.02
N ASP A 82 30.83 18.82 -6.03
CA ASP A 82 30.33 19.75 -5.03
C ASP A 82 30.31 19.12 -3.63
N LYS A 83 30.67 19.92 -2.61
CA LYS A 83 30.72 19.49 -1.21
C LYS A 83 29.35 19.04 -0.69
N SER A 84 28.26 19.59 -1.21
CA SER A 84 26.89 19.20 -0.84
C SER A 84 26.50 17.84 -1.43
N MET A 85 26.21 16.88 -0.55
CA MET A 85 25.63 15.60 -0.96
C MET A 85 24.28 15.75 -1.70
N GLU A 86 23.52 16.82 -1.46
CA GLU A 86 22.27 17.07 -2.20
C GLU A 86 22.52 17.53 -3.64
N VAL A 87 23.61 18.29 -3.89
CA VAL A 87 24.03 18.65 -5.25
C VAL A 87 24.55 17.42 -5.99
N ARG A 88 25.34 16.56 -5.34
CA ARG A 88 25.78 15.29 -5.94
C ARG A 88 24.61 14.33 -6.22
N LYS A 89 23.62 14.24 -5.32
CA LYS A 89 22.35 13.53 -5.57
C LYS A 89 21.55 14.10 -6.73
N PHE A 90 21.53 15.43 -6.91
CA PHE A 90 20.94 16.07 -8.09
C PHE A 90 21.67 15.64 -9.36
N VAL A 91 23.01 15.67 -9.42
CA VAL A 91 23.77 15.26 -10.62
C VAL A 91 23.50 13.79 -10.98
N ILE A 92 23.38 12.89 -10.00
CA ILE A 92 22.94 11.52 -10.26
C ILE A 92 21.52 11.49 -10.89
N GLY A 93 20.59 12.29 -10.39
CA GLY A 93 19.23 12.42 -10.96
C GLY A 93 19.23 13.02 -12.37
N PHE A 94 20.14 13.94 -12.66
CA PHE A 94 20.34 14.49 -14.00
C PHE A 94 20.88 13.42 -14.97
N ILE A 95 21.89 12.63 -14.56
CA ILE A 95 22.39 11.49 -15.34
C ILE A 95 21.25 10.49 -15.64
N GLU A 96 20.35 10.25 -14.68
CA GLU A 96 19.20 9.36 -14.88
C GLU A 96 18.27 9.85 -16.01
N GLU A 97 17.89 11.13 -16.01
CA GLU A 97 16.97 11.69 -17.01
C GLU A 97 17.66 11.97 -18.34
N ALA A 98 18.93 12.37 -18.35
CA ALA A 98 19.72 12.55 -19.57
C ALA A 98 19.85 11.22 -20.33
N CYS A 99 20.27 10.14 -19.64
CA CYS A 99 20.40 8.81 -20.23
C CYS A 99 19.06 8.16 -20.63
N LYS A 100 17.93 8.62 -20.08
CA LYS A 100 16.57 8.24 -20.55
C LYS A 100 16.18 8.99 -21.81
N ARG A 101 16.49 10.28 -21.89
CA ARG A 101 16.18 11.19 -23.01
C ARG A 101 17.00 10.84 -24.26
N ASP A 102 18.29 10.62 -24.10
CA ASP A 102 19.21 10.12 -25.11
C ASP A 102 20.11 9.04 -24.49
N ASN A 103 20.14 7.87 -25.10
CA ASN A 103 20.87 6.72 -24.57
C ASN A 103 22.35 6.72 -24.97
N GLU A 104 22.76 7.51 -25.99
CA GLU A 104 24.17 7.58 -26.41
C GLU A 104 25.02 8.37 -25.41
N LEU A 105 24.42 9.29 -24.66
CA LEU A 105 25.06 10.03 -23.55
C LEU A 105 25.59 9.10 -22.45
N LEU A 106 25.08 7.86 -22.33
CA LEU A 106 25.59 6.87 -21.38
C LEU A 106 27.10 6.60 -21.58
N LEU A 107 27.61 6.70 -22.82
CA LEU A 107 29.04 6.58 -23.13
C LEU A 107 29.89 7.64 -22.41
N LYS A 108 29.37 8.86 -22.27
CA LYS A 108 30.03 9.96 -21.55
C LYS A 108 29.77 9.90 -20.04
N LEU A 109 28.59 9.43 -19.63
CA LEU A 109 28.09 9.55 -18.26
C LEU A 109 28.37 8.34 -17.35
N ILE A 110 28.62 7.14 -17.88
CA ILE A 110 28.75 5.92 -17.05
C ILE A 110 29.94 5.98 -16.06
N ALA A 111 31.06 6.58 -16.46
CA ALA A 111 32.23 6.75 -15.59
C ALA A 111 31.94 7.68 -14.40
N ASN A 112 31.19 8.76 -14.64
CA ASN A 112 30.73 9.70 -13.63
C ASN A 112 29.78 9.02 -12.62
N LEU A 113 28.85 8.20 -13.11
CA LEU A 113 27.97 7.40 -12.24
C LEU A 113 28.73 6.35 -11.42
N ASN A 114 29.80 5.74 -11.96
CA ASN A 114 30.68 4.84 -11.23
C ASN A 114 31.42 5.55 -10.09
N MET A 115 31.94 6.75 -10.33
CA MET A 115 32.57 7.56 -9.28
C MET A 115 31.54 7.92 -8.17
N LEU A 116 30.32 8.31 -8.55
CA LEU A 116 29.24 8.65 -7.62
C LEU A 116 28.65 7.43 -6.88
N LEU A 117 28.81 6.22 -7.41
CA LEU A 117 28.52 4.95 -6.70
C LEU A 117 29.54 4.67 -5.58
N LYS A 118 30.73 5.28 -5.66
CA LYS A 118 31.85 5.14 -4.70
C LYS A 118 32.07 6.39 -3.83
N ASP A 119 31.09 7.28 -3.80
CA ASP A 119 31.07 8.49 -2.97
C ASP A 119 31.17 8.17 -1.46
N GLU A 120 31.85 9.01 -0.67
CA GLU A 120 31.96 8.83 0.79
C GLU A 120 30.60 8.85 1.51
N SER A 121 29.59 9.52 0.95
CA SER A 121 28.25 9.61 1.53
C SER A 121 27.37 8.44 1.10
N VAL A 122 26.98 7.61 2.06
CA VAL A 122 25.98 6.54 1.88
C VAL A 122 24.67 7.04 1.25
N ASN A 123 24.33 8.33 1.42
CA ASN A 123 23.13 8.92 0.81
C ASN A 123 23.29 9.22 -0.69
N VAL A 124 24.51 9.47 -1.16
CA VAL A 124 24.86 9.59 -2.57
C VAL A 124 24.92 8.19 -3.19
N GLN A 125 25.61 7.24 -2.55
CA GLN A 125 25.67 5.83 -2.98
C GLN A 125 24.27 5.21 -3.17
N LYS A 126 23.35 5.37 -2.21
CA LYS A 126 21.95 4.89 -2.34
C LYS A 126 21.22 5.47 -3.55
N LYS A 127 21.44 6.74 -3.90
CA LYS A 127 20.87 7.36 -5.10
C LYS A 127 21.57 6.88 -6.38
N ALA A 128 22.86 6.58 -6.36
CA ALA A 128 23.56 5.95 -7.47
C ALA A 128 23.00 4.54 -7.76
N ILE A 129 22.77 3.71 -6.72
CA ILE A 129 22.14 2.38 -6.84
C ILE A 129 20.74 2.47 -7.46
N LEU A 130 19.87 3.36 -6.97
CA LEU A 130 18.52 3.57 -7.54
C LEU A 130 18.57 3.93 -9.04
N THR A 131 19.56 4.73 -9.41
CA THR A 131 19.74 5.22 -10.78
C THR A 131 20.27 4.11 -11.68
N LEU A 132 21.24 3.33 -11.22
CA LEU A 132 21.72 2.14 -11.92
C LEU A 132 20.59 1.10 -12.08
N THR A 133 19.66 1.00 -11.13
CA THR A 133 18.48 0.13 -11.25
C THR A 133 17.60 0.49 -12.46
N GLN A 134 17.46 1.78 -12.79
CA GLN A 134 16.77 2.20 -14.00
C GLN A 134 17.65 2.10 -15.24
N LEU A 135 18.93 2.51 -15.15
CA LEU A 135 19.81 2.59 -16.30
C LEU A 135 20.34 1.23 -16.78
N TYR A 136 20.42 0.20 -15.94
CA TYR A 136 20.87 -1.15 -16.34
C TYR A 136 20.03 -1.73 -17.47
N LYS A 137 18.70 -1.69 -17.32
CA LYS A 137 17.75 -2.14 -18.35
C LYS A 137 17.73 -1.23 -19.59
N VAL A 138 17.92 0.08 -19.43
CA VAL A 138 18.01 1.03 -20.55
C VAL A 138 19.29 0.80 -21.38
N ALA A 139 20.42 0.57 -20.72
CA ALA A 139 21.70 0.25 -21.37
C ALA A 139 21.61 -1.05 -22.18
N LEU A 140 21.07 -2.12 -21.57
CA LEU A 140 20.85 -3.39 -22.24
C LEU A 140 19.88 -3.25 -23.42
N GLN A 141 18.80 -2.49 -23.29
CA GLN A 141 17.84 -2.24 -24.37
C GLN A 141 18.44 -1.41 -25.52
N TRP A 142 19.35 -0.48 -25.22
CA TRP A 142 20.04 0.33 -26.22
C TRP A 142 21.06 -0.48 -27.01
N LEU A 143 21.82 -1.37 -26.36
CA LEU A 143 22.76 -2.28 -27.01
C LEU A 143 22.10 -3.28 -27.98
N MET A 144 20.80 -3.56 -27.83
CA MET A 144 20.01 -4.37 -28.78
C MET A 144 19.57 -3.62 -30.05
N ARG A 145 19.81 -2.30 -30.17
CA ARG A 145 19.42 -1.51 -31.35
C ARG A 145 20.40 -1.60 -32.53
N PRO A 146 21.72 -1.44 -32.37
CA PRO A 146 22.65 -1.56 -33.49
C PRO A 146 22.87 -3.03 -33.89
N LYS A 147 23.15 -3.29 -35.17
CA LYS A 147 23.47 -4.65 -35.68
C LYS A 147 24.89 -5.11 -35.36
N MET A 148 25.77 -4.17 -35.01
CA MET A 148 27.13 -4.41 -34.55
C MET A 148 27.39 -3.41 -33.44
N VAL A 149 27.88 -3.89 -32.30
CA VAL A 149 28.31 -3.05 -31.19
C VAL A 149 29.68 -2.45 -31.54
N SER A 150 29.94 -1.21 -31.12
CA SER A 150 31.25 -0.57 -31.28
C SER A 150 32.12 -0.69 -30.02
N ASP A 151 33.44 -0.61 -30.16
CA ASP A 151 34.42 -0.76 -29.07
C ASP A 151 34.08 0.10 -27.84
N MET A 152 33.58 1.33 -28.07
CA MET A 152 33.17 2.27 -27.02
C MET A 152 31.88 1.82 -26.30
N GLN A 153 30.96 1.17 -27.02
CA GLN A 153 29.75 0.57 -26.46
C GLN A 153 30.05 -0.73 -25.69
N GLU A 154 31.01 -1.53 -26.16
CA GLU A 154 31.51 -2.69 -25.40
C GLU A 154 32.19 -2.24 -24.11
N ALA A 155 33.06 -1.22 -24.17
CA ALA A 155 33.68 -0.62 -22.98
C ALA A 155 32.63 -0.06 -21.99
N CYS A 156 31.57 0.58 -22.49
CA CYS A 156 30.45 1.04 -21.68
C CYS A 156 29.67 -0.12 -21.03
N TRP A 157 29.42 -1.22 -21.77
CA TRP A 157 28.73 -2.39 -21.21
C TRP A 157 29.57 -3.13 -20.17
N ASN A 158 30.87 -3.26 -20.41
CA ASN A 158 31.82 -3.81 -19.42
C ASN A 158 31.77 -3.00 -18.11
N MET A 159 31.71 -1.66 -18.21
CA MET A 159 31.56 -0.77 -17.04
C MET A 159 30.21 -0.97 -16.31
N VAL A 160 29.09 -1.08 -17.04
CA VAL A 160 27.77 -1.37 -16.47
C VAL A 160 27.75 -2.74 -15.78
N THR A 161 28.37 -3.76 -16.39
CA THR A 161 28.47 -5.12 -15.84
C THR A 161 29.37 -5.17 -14.59
N GLN A 162 30.47 -4.40 -14.56
CA GLN A 162 31.29 -4.22 -13.36
C GLN A 162 30.47 -3.57 -12.24
N MET A 163 29.81 -2.45 -12.50
CA MET A 163 28.98 -1.76 -11.50
C MET A 163 27.84 -2.63 -10.99
N LYS A 164 27.27 -3.51 -11.83
CA LYS A 164 26.30 -4.53 -11.44
C LYS A 164 26.88 -5.50 -10.41
N GLU A 165 28.08 -6.05 -10.62
CA GLU A 165 28.73 -6.91 -9.61
C GLU A 165 29.13 -6.14 -8.34
N GLU A 166 29.55 -4.88 -8.45
CA GLU A 166 29.85 -4.03 -7.30
C GLU A 166 28.61 -3.79 -6.42
N VAL A 167 27.44 -3.53 -7.00
CA VAL A 167 26.17 -3.41 -6.24
C VAL A 167 25.68 -4.76 -5.71
N LEU A 168 25.95 -5.88 -6.40
CA LEU A 168 25.67 -7.21 -5.84
C LEU A 168 26.54 -7.51 -4.61
N ALA A 169 27.80 -7.04 -4.58
CA ALA A 169 28.65 -7.13 -3.39
C ALA A 169 28.19 -6.18 -2.25
N MET A 170 27.50 -5.09 -2.57
CA MET A 170 26.91 -4.19 -1.56
C MET A 170 25.73 -4.81 -0.77
N LEU A 171 25.30 -6.05 -1.09
CA LEU A 171 24.43 -6.84 -0.20
C LEU A 171 25.11 -7.11 1.15
N ASP A 172 26.44 -7.25 1.16
CA ASP A 172 27.25 -7.49 2.37
C ASP A 172 27.77 -6.18 3.01
N SER A 173 27.29 -5.02 2.58
CA SER A 173 27.67 -3.71 3.13
C SER A 173 27.22 -3.56 4.59
N ASP A 174 28.05 -2.96 5.46
CA ASP A 174 27.68 -2.64 6.85
C ASP A 174 26.43 -1.76 6.96
N ASN A 175 26.15 -0.91 5.96
CA ASN A 175 25.05 0.04 6.01
C ASN A 175 23.71 -0.59 5.61
N ASP A 176 22.79 -0.70 6.57
CA ASP A 176 21.44 -1.25 6.39
C ASP A 176 20.64 -0.60 5.25
N GLY A 177 20.85 0.71 5.06
CA GLY A 177 20.25 1.48 3.98
C GLY A 177 20.83 1.12 2.62
N ILE A 178 22.13 0.83 2.50
CA ILE A 178 22.74 0.37 1.26
C ILE A 178 22.22 -1.02 0.91
N ARG A 179 22.23 -1.97 1.87
CA ARG A 179 21.70 -3.33 1.68
C ARG A 179 20.26 -3.31 1.16
N THR A 180 19.40 -2.47 1.74
CA THR A 180 18.01 -2.26 1.29
C THR A 180 17.90 -1.87 -0.18
N HIS A 181 18.81 -1.02 -0.68
CA HIS A 181 18.83 -0.59 -2.07
C HIS A 181 19.47 -1.64 -3.00
N ALA A 182 20.53 -2.32 -2.54
CA ALA A 182 21.15 -3.43 -3.25
C ALA A 182 20.14 -4.57 -3.52
N ILE A 183 19.31 -4.94 -2.53
CA ILE A 183 18.21 -5.93 -2.72
C ILE A 183 17.28 -5.54 -3.88
N LYS A 184 16.91 -4.25 -4.00
CA LYS A 184 16.03 -3.77 -5.08
C LYS A 184 16.73 -3.63 -6.44
N PHE A 185 18.04 -3.40 -6.45
CA PHE A 185 18.84 -3.57 -7.67
C PHE A 185 18.86 -5.04 -8.12
N THR A 186 19.17 -5.97 -7.19
CA THR A 186 19.19 -7.41 -7.42
C THR A 186 17.86 -7.95 -7.96
N GLU A 187 16.73 -7.54 -7.38
CA GLU A 187 15.38 -7.85 -7.91
C GLU A 187 15.25 -7.43 -9.38
N SER A 188 15.61 -6.19 -9.71
CA SER A 188 15.51 -5.68 -11.08
C SER A 188 16.47 -6.38 -12.05
N VAL A 189 17.67 -6.78 -11.59
CA VAL A 189 18.61 -7.57 -12.40
C VAL A 189 18.05 -8.95 -12.68
N ILE A 190 17.53 -9.68 -11.68
CA ILE A 190 16.93 -11.01 -11.87
C ILE A 190 15.74 -10.93 -12.83
N ILE A 191 14.87 -9.92 -12.71
CA ILE A 191 13.76 -9.69 -13.64
C ILE A 191 14.28 -9.42 -15.06
N THR A 192 15.27 -8.54 -15.22
CA THR A 192 15.83 -8.19 -16.54
C THR A 192 16.50 -9.40 -17.21
N LEU A 193 17.24 -10.20 -16.44
CA LEU A 193 18.07 -11.31 -16.92
C LEU A 193 17.35 -12.68 -16.93
N SER A 194 16.03 -12.70 -16.77
CA SER A 194 15.22 -13.92 -16.90
C SER A 194 14.06 -13.72 -17.90
N PRO A 195 13.67 -14.76 -18.65
CA PRO A 195 12.67 -14.63 -19.70
C PRO A 195 11.25 -14.62 -19.11
N ARG A 196 10.33 -13.90 -19.77
CA ARG A 196 8.89 -13.96 -19.45
C ARG A 196 8.30 -15.33 -19.80
N THR A 197 7.34 -15.79 -19.01
CA THR A 197 6.48 -16.97 -19.28
C THR A 197 5.05 -16.53 -19.63
N PRO A 198 4.21 -17.40 -20.22
CA PRO A 198 2.81 -17.08 -20.51
C PRO A 198 1.97 -16.67 -19.28
N ASP A 199 2.34 -17.16 -18.10
CA ASP A 199 1.66 -16.85 -16.83
C ASP A 199 2.29 -15.67 -16.07
N SER A 200 3.27 -14.95 -16.62
CA SER A 200 4.00 -13.90 -15.90
C SER A 200 3.17 -12.62 -15.66
N ASP A 201 2.93 -12.28 -14.40
CA ASP A 201 2.27 -11.03 -13.95
C ASP A 201 3.21 -9.83 -14.09
N ILE A 202 3.13 -9.11 -15.22
CA ILE A 202 3.98 -7.93 -15.52
C ILE A 202 3.19 -6.63 -15.27
N PRO A 203 3.65 -5.74 -14.38
CA PRO A 203 3.05 -4.43 -14.19
C PRO A 203 3.10 -3.58 -15.46
N LYS A 204 1.99 -2.88 -15.80
CA LYS A 204 1.86 -2.04 -17.02
C LYS A 204 3.04 -1.05 -17.24
N LYS A 205 3.67 -0.55 -16.16
CA LYS A 205 4.85 0.34 -16.22
C LYS A 205 6.15 -0.34 -16.69
N GLN A 206 6.23 -1.67 -16.65
CA GLN A 206 7.41 -2.49 -16.97
C GLN A 206 7.20 -3.34 -18.23
N GLU A 207 6.04 -3.24 -18.88
CA GLU A 207 5.70 -4.02 -20.07
C GLU A 207 6.72 -3.82 -21.21
N GLY A 208 7.11 -2.55 -21.43
CA GLY A 208 8.10 -2.12 -22.42
C GLY A 208 9.57 -2.37 -22.05
N ASP A 209 9.90 -2.73 -20.80
CA ASP A 209 11.27 -2.98 -20.36
C ASP A 209 11.88 -4.19 -21.09
N ILE A 210 13.20 -4.16 -21.33
CA ILE A 210 13.93 -5.32 -21.89
C ILE A 210 13.94 -6.47 -20.88
N THR A 211 13.76 -7.70 -21.39
CA THR A 211 13.77 -8.95 -20.63
C THR A 211 14.42 -10.04 -21.50
N LEU A 212 14.94 -11.11 -20.90
CA LEU A 212 15.80 -12.08 -21.61
C LEU A 212 15.11 -12.70 -22.85
N ASP A 213 13.79 -12.88 -22.83
CA ASP A 213 12.95 -13.35 -23.95
C ASP A 213 13.00 -12.45 -25.19
N LYS A 214 13.42 -11.19 -25.05
CA LYS A 214 13.55 -10.21 -26.13
C LYS A 214 14.97 -10.14 -26.72
N ILE A 215 15.92 -10.91 -26.20
CA ILE A 215 17.34 -10.89 -26.61
C ILE A 215 17.60 -11.99 -27.67
N PRO A 216 18.08 -11.64 -28.88
CA PRO A 216 18.45 -12.64 -29.89
C PRO A 216 19.60 -13.54 -29.42
N ARG A 217 19.51 -14.85 -29.67
CA ARG A 217 20.59 -15.81 -29.32
C ARG A 217 21.81 -15.72 -30.23
N ASP A 218 21.63 -15.12 -31.40
CA ASP A 218 22.62 -14.87 -32.46
C ASP A 218 23.21 -13.45 -32.40
N HIS A 219 22.97 -12.71 -31.31
CA HIS A 219 23.54 -11.38 -31.10
C HIS A 219 25.08 -11.45 -30.96
N SER A 220 25.78 -10.50 -31.59
CA SER A 220 27.23 -10.61 -31.88
C SER A 220 28.17 -10.44 -30.67
N TYR A 221 27.70 -9.81 -29.59
CA TYR A 221 28.50 -9.47 -28.41
C TYR A 221 27.87 -10.02 -27.11
N ILE A 222 26.69 -9.52 -26.73
CA ILE A 222 25.90 -10.07 -25.62
C ILE A 222 25.44 -11.50 -25.92
N ARG A 223 25.68 -12.44 -25.00
CA ARG A 223 25.28 -13.85 -25.10
C ARG A 223 24.09 -14.16 -24.17
N TYR A 224 23.05 -14.77 -24.72
CA TYR A 224 21.82 -15.13 -23.99
C TYR A 224 22.08 -15.99 -22.75
N ASP A 225 22.85 -17.07 -22.89
CA ASP A 225 23.02 -18.06 -21.82
C ASP A 225 23.84 -17.52 -20.64
N THR A 226 24.87 -16.71 -20.90
CA THR A 226 25.66 -16.04 -19.84
C THR A 226 24.80 -15.06 -19.03
N LEU A 227 23.93 -14.29 -19.68
CA LEU A 227 22.98 -13.44 -18.96
C LEU A 227 21.98 -14.26 -18.13
N CYS A 228 21.53 -15.41 -18.62
CA CYS A 228 20.67 -16.33 -17.86
C CYS A 228 21.38 -16.88 -16.61
N GLU A 229 22.66 -17.23 -16.72
CA GLU A 229 23.50 -17.69 -15.60
C GLU A 229 23.76 -16.58 -14.57
N GLU A 230 24.04 -15.36 -15.02
CA GLU A 230 24.15 -14.18 -14.15
C GLU A 230 22.83 -13.89 -13.40
N GLY A 231 21.68 -14.01 -14.07
CA GLY A 231 20.36 -13.85 -13.46
C GLY A 231 20.09 -14.86 -12.35
N LYS A 232 20.50 -16.12 -12.54
CA LYS A 232 20.41 -17.17 -11.51
C LYS A 232 21.40 -16.93 -10.37
N SER A 233 22.64 -16.55 -10.67
CA SER A 233 23.65 -16.23 -9.64
C SER A 233 23.21 -15.05 -8.75
N ALA A 234 22.54 -14.05 -9.34
CA ALA A 234 21.94 -12.95 -8.58
C ALA A 234 20.80 -13.42 -7.64
N LEU A 235 20.00 -14.40 -8.06
CA LEU A 235 18.99 -15.04 -7.19
C LEU A 235 19.66 -15.83 -6.05
N ASP A 236 20.69 -16.64 -6.35
CA ASP A 236 21.44 -17.38 -5.32
C ASP A 236 22.05 -16.46 -4.25
N LYS A 237 22.59 -15.30 -4.66
CA LYS A 237 23.11 -14.27 -3.74
C LYS A 237 21.98 -13.73 -2.84
N LEU A 238 20.81 -13.43 -3.40
CA LEU A 238 19.65 -12.94 -2.63
C LEU A 238 19.08 -13.99 -1.66
N LEU A 239 19.02 -15.26 -2.07
CA LEU A 239 18.56 -16.37 -1.24
C LEU A 239 19.52 -16.61 -0.05
N LYS A 240 20.83 -16.62 -0.30
CA LYS A 240 21.86 -16.75 0.76
C LYS A 240 21.83 -15.56 1.72
N PHE A 241 21.60 -14.36 1.22
CA PHE A 241 21.45 -13.16 2.06
C PHE A 241 20.26 -13.26 3.03
N MET A 242 19.12 -13.81 2.60
CA MET A 242 17.93 -13.95 3.45
C MET A 242 18.09 -14.88 4.66
N VAL A 243 18.97 -15.88 4.58
CA VAL A 243 19.24 -16.82 5.68
C VAL A 243 20.41 -16.36 6.58
N HIS A 244 20.97 -15.17 6.34
CA HIS A 244 22.09 -14.66 7.15
C HIS A 244 21.65 -14.32 8.59
N PRO A 245 22.29 -14.86 9.65
CA PRO A 245 21.78 -14.77 11.02
C PRO A 245 21.76 -13.34 11.61
N ALA A 246 22.46 -12.40 10.99
CA ALA A 246 22.47 -10.98 11.36
C ALA A 246 21.71 -10.07 10.38
N ILE A 247 20.85 -10.61 9.51
CA ILE A 247 19.99 -9.79 8.64
C ILE A 247 19.02 -8.92 9.45
N SER A 248 18.88 -7.65 9.09
CA SER A 248 17.95 -6.75 9.78
C SER A 248 16.50 -7.02 9.41
N SER A 249 15.56 -6.63 10.29
CA SER A 249 14.12 -6.71 10.02
C SER A 249 13.70 -5.95 8.75
N ILE A 250 14.37 -4.83 8.42
CA ILE A 250 14.08 -4.02 7.23
C ILE A 250 14.61 -4.70 5.97
N ASN A 251 15.85 -5.20 5.99
CA ASN A 251 16.40 -5.94 4.85
C ASN A 251 15.62 -7.23 4.59
N LEU A 252 15.26 -7.98 5.63
CA LEU A 252 14.51 -9.23 5.52
C LEU A 252 13.11 -9.02 4.95
N THR A 253 12.37 -8.02 5.44
CA THR A 253 11.05 -7.68 4.87
C THR A 253 11.15 -7.11 3.45
N THR A 254 12.20 -6.36 3.13
CA THR A 254 12.49 -5.92 1.76
C THR A 254 12.76 -7.12 0.84
N ALA A 255 13.56 -8.09 1.29
CA ALA A 255 13.88 -9.30 0.52
C ALA A 255 12.64 -10.18 0.29
N LEU A 256 11.79 -10.38 1.32
CA LEU A 256 10.49 -11.04 1.18
C LEU A 256 9.62 -10.39 0.09
N GLY A 257 9.44 -9.07 0.14
CA GLY A 257 8.67 -8.35 -0.88
C GLY A 257 9.30 -8.36 -2.28
N SER A 258 10.61 -8.62 -2.36
CA SER A 258 11.34 -8.78 -3.62
C SER A 258 11.10 -10.18 -4.19
N LEU A 259 11.27 -11.25 -3.40
CA LEU A 259 10.94 -12.62 -3.80
C LEU A 259 9.45 -12.77 -4.19
N ALA A 260 8.53 -12.12 -3.48
CA ALA A 260 7.10 -12.09 -3.81
C ALA A 260 6.79 -11.40 -5.14
N THR A 261 7.71 -10.57 -5.63
CA THR A 261 7.62 -9.94 -6.95
C THR A 261 8.29 -10.82 -8.00
N LEU A 262 9.45 -11.43 -7.71
CA LEU A 262 10.09 -12.42 -8.57
C LEU A 262 9.17 -13.61 -8.87
N ALA A 263 8.52 -14.22 -7.88
CA ALA A 263 7.63 -15.37 -8.05
C ALA A 263 6.44 -15.10 -8.99
N ARG A 264 5.91 -13.86 -9.01
CA ARG A 264 4.80 -13.46 -9.89
C ARG A 264 5.28 -13.02 -11.27
N GLN A 265 6.33 -12.20 -11.34
CA GLN A 265 6.89 -11.76 -12.62
C GLN A 265 7.59 -12.88 -13.36
N ARG A 266 8.15 -13.87 -12.66
CA ARG A 266 8.95 -14.98 -13.20
C ARG A 266 8.57 -16.29 -12.49
N PRO A 267 7.42 -16.89 -12.83
CA PRO A 267 6.90 -18.09 -12.16
C PRO A 267 7.80 -19.34 -12.24
N MET A 268 8.85 -19.32 -13.06
CA MET A 268 9.89 -20.35 -13.05
C MET A 268 10.67 -20.42 -11.73
N PHE A 269 10.75 -19.32 -10.96
CA PHE A 269 11.42 -19.26 -9.65
C PHE A 269 10.44 -19.48 -8.48
N MET A 270 9.22 -19.95 -8.74
CA MET A 270 8.18 -20.16 -7.72
C MET A 270 8.62 -21.17 -6.66
N SER A 271 9.29 -22.25 -7.08
CA SER A 271 9.77 -23.31 -6.19
C SER A 271 10.80 -22.79 -5.19
N GLU A 272 11.79 -22.05 -5.69
CA GLU A 272 12.88 -21.47 -4.91
C GLU A 272 12.36 -20.39 -3.93
N VAL A 273 11.36 -19.60 -4.33
CA VAL A 273 10.72 -18.61 -3.45
C VAL A 273 9.88 -19.27 -2.36
N VAL A 274 9.09 -20.31 -2.67
CA VAL A 274 8.32 -21.04 -1.65
C VAL A 274 9.26 -21.76 -0.68
N GLN A 275 10.31 -22.41 -1.17
CA GLN A 275 11.33 -23.06 -0.34
C GLN A 275 12.08 -22.07 0.55
N ALA A 276 12.36 -20.84 0.07
CA ALA A 276 12.93 -19.77 0.89
C ALA A 276 11.98 -19.33 2.02
N TYR A 277 10.67 -19.32 1.77
CA TYR A 277 9.65 -19.00 2.77
C TYR A 277 9.47 -20.15 3.78
N GLU A 278 9.48 -21.41 3.36
CA GLU A 278 9.54 -22.59 4.26
C GLU A 278 10.78 -22.50 5.17
N THR A 279 11.95 -22.26 4.57
CA THR A 279 13.24 -22.18 5.28
C THR A 279 13.28 -21.03 6.30
N LEU A 280 12.76 -19.85 5.93
CA LEU A 280 12.70 -18.71 6.85
C LEU A 280 11.65 -18.90 7.96
N HIS A 281 10.52 -19.55 7.68
CA HIS A 281 9.50 -19.82 8.69
C HIS A 281 10.02 -20.79 9.76
N ALA A 282 10.77 -21.81 9.36
CA ALA A 282 11.43 -22.74 10.28
C ALA A 282 12.59 -22.07 11.04
N ASN A 283 13.37 -21.21 10.39
CA ASN A 283 14.64 -20.68 10.90
C ASN A 283 14.66 -19.13 10.93
N LEU A 284 13.79 -18.50 11.73
CA LEU A 284 13.83 -17.03 11.89
C LEU A 284 15.14 -16.59 12.58
N PRO A 285 15.82 -15.53 12.10
CA PRO A 285 17.06 -15.04 12.70
C PRO A 285 16.89 -14.68 14.20
N PRO A 286 17.72 -15.24 15.11
CA PRO A 286 17.57 -15.05 16.56
C PRO A 286 17.96 -13.64 17.05
N THR A 287 18.55 -12.83 16.16
CA THR A 287 18.91 -11.43 16.38
C THR A 287 17.70 -10.48 16.35
N LEU A 288 16.52 -10.95 15.91
CA LEU A 288 15.31 -10.15 15.80
C LEU A 288 14.58 -10.03 17.13
N ALA A 289 14.26 -8.80 17.54
CA ALA A 289 13.44 -8.53 18.72
C ALA A 289 12.00 -9.06 18.54
N LYS A 290 11.29 -9.36 19.64
CA LYS A 290 9.92 -9.95 19.59
C LYS A 290 8.95 -9.17 18.69
N SER A 291 9.00 -7.83 18.70
CA SER A 291 8.20 -6.97 17.81
C SER A 291 8.60 -7.05 16.33
N GLN A 292 9.88 -7.23 16.04
CA GLN A 292 10.40 -7.47 14.68
C GLN A 292 9.98 -8.85 14.17
N VAL A 293 10.02 -9.89 15.01
CA VAL A 293 9.51 -11.23 14.69
C VAL A 293 8.03 -11.19 14.29
N SER A 294 7.18 -10.50 15.06
CA SER A 294 5.76 -10.31 14.70
C SER A 294 5.60 -9.54 13.38
N SER A 295 6.43 -8.52 13.13
CA SER A 295 6.42 -7.77 11.87
C SER A 295 6.83 -8.63 10.67
N VAL A 296 7.89 -9.44 10.80
CA VAL A 296 8.36 -10.37 9.76
C VAL A 296 7.31 -11.43 9.46
N ARG A 297 6.71 -12.08 10.49
CA ARG A 297 5.61 -13.03 10.30
C ARG A 297 4.41 -12.41 9.59
N LYS A 298 4.03 -11.16 9.92
CA LYS A 298 2.94 -10.44 9.25
C LYS A 298 3.25 -10.16 7.77
N ASN A 299 4.48 -9.75 7.44
CA ASN A 299 4.89 -9.53 6.05
C ASN A 299 4.99 -10.85 5.28
N LEU A 300 5.50 -11.92 5.90
CA LEU A 300 5.55 -13.26 5.32
C LEU A 300 4.15 -13.76 4.96
N LYS A 301 3.15 -13.64 5.85
CA LYS A 301 1.74 -13.95 5.57
C LYS A 301 1.20 -13.14 4.39
N LEU A 302 1.44 -11.82 4.36
CA LEU A 302 1.02 -10.94 3.26
C LEU A 302 1.64 -11.35 1.92
N HIS A 303 2.92 -11.70 1.90
CA HIS A 303 3.63 -12.12 0.69
C HIS A 303 3.25 -13.53 0.23
N LEU A 304 3.02 -14.48 1.14
CA LEU A 304 2.44 -15.79 0.82
C LEU A 304 1.04 -15.65 0.20
N VAL A 305 0.16 -14.79 0.74
CA VAL A 305 -1.16 -14.51 0.12
C VAL A 305 -1.01 -13.84 -1.25
N SER A 306 -0.05 -12.94 -1.43
CA SER A 306 0.23 -12.33 -2.73
C SER A 306 0.73 -13.35 -3.77
N VAL A 307 1.49 -14.37 -3.34
CA VAL A 307 1.96 -15.46 -4.19
C VAL A 307 0.85 -16.48 -4.46
N LEU A 308 0.05 -16.83 -3.45
CA LEU A 308 -1.09 -17.74 -3.58
C LEU A 308 -2.06 -17.32 -4.69
N ARG A 309 -2.35 -16.02 -4.81
CA ARG A 309 -3.23 -15.45 -5.85
C ARG A 309 -2.71 -15.59 -7.29
N HIS A 310 -1.47 -16.05 -7.48
CA HIS A 310 -0.88 -16.23 -8.81
C HIS A 310 -1.29 -17.59 -9.42
N PRO A 311 -1.69 -17.70 -10.70
CA PRO A 311 -2.17 -18.98 -11.28
C PRO A 311 -1.17 -20.14 -11.16
N SER A 312 0.14 -19.87 -11.25
CA SER A 312 1.20 -20.86 -11.11
C SER A 312 1.45 -21.32 -9.65
N SER A 313 0.77 -20.75 -8.66
CA SER A 313 0.86 -21.18 -7.26
C SER A 313 0.22 -22.54 -7.00
N LEU A 314 -0.69 -22.97 -7.90
CA LEU A 314 -1.50 -24.18 -7.73
C LEU A 314 -0.67 -25.46 -7.59
N GLU A 315 0.52 -25.49 -8.21
CA GLU A 315 1.46 -26.62 -8.11
C GLU A 315 2.18 -26.67 -6.74
N PHE A 316 2.11 -25.58 -5.96
CA PHE A 316 2.67 -25.41 -4.62
C PHE A 316 1.58 -25.18 -3.55
N LEU A 317 0.30 -25.34 -3.90
CA LEU A 317 -0.86 -24.95 -3.08
C LEU A 317 -0.83 -25.55 -1.67
N ALA A 318 -0.42 -26.82 -1.55
CA ALA A 318 -0.33 -27.50 -0.26
C ALA A 318 0.72 -26.84 0.67
N GLN A 319 1.92 -26.57 0.15
CA GLN A 319 3.02 -25.94 0.91
C GLN A 319 2.62 -24.53 1.37
N ILE A 320 2.09 -23.72 0.44
CA ILE A 320 1.65 -22.34 0.71
C ILE A 320 0.49 -22.31 1.70
N SER A 321 -0.48 -23.24 1.59
CA SER A 321 -1.62 -23.32 2.51
C SER A 321 -1.17 -23.65 3.93
N THR A 322 -0.28 -24.62 4.10
CA THR A 322 0.20 -24.98 5.46
C THR A 322 0.97 -23.84 6.10
N LEU A 323 1.92 -23.20 5.39
CA LEU A 323 2.61 -22.00 5.90
C LEU A 323 1.65 -20.86 6.28
N LEU A 324 0.50 -20.73 5.60
CA LEU A 324 -0.53 -19.75 5.94
C LEU A 324 -1.33 -20.15 7.18
N LEU A 325 -1.64 -21.44 7.37
CA LEU A 325 -2.23 -21.96 8.61
C LEU A 325 -1.27 -21.73 9.81
N ASP A 326 0.02 -22.04 9.66
CA ASP A 326 1.06 -21.84 10.68
C ASP A 326 1.26 -20.35 11.05
N LEU A 327 0.93 -19.44 10.13
CA LEU A 327 0.92 -17.99 10.33
C LEU A 327 -0.45 -17.45 10.78
N GLY A 328 -1.36 -18.33 11.21
CA GLY A 328 -2.69 -17.98 11.74
C GLY A 328 -3.61 -17.38 10.67
N MET A 329 -3.78 -18.08 9.54
CA MET A 329 -4.78 -17.77 8.51
C MET A 329 -5.83 -18.86 8.46
N ASN A 330 -7.11 -18.51 8.38
CA ASN A 330 -8.16 -19.51 8.42
C ASN A 330 -8.33 -20.16 7.03
N GLN A 331 -8.64 -21.46 6.97
CA GLN A 331 -8.79 -22.19 5.70
C GLN A 331 -9.77 -21.51 4.73
N ASN A 332 -10.85 -20.91 5.23
CA ASN A 332 -11.81 -20.15 4.41
C ASN A 332 -11.22 -18.88 3.78
N GLU A 333 -10.22 -18.25 4.41
CA GLU A 333 -9.49 -17.11 3.83
C GLU A 333 -8.49 -17.56 2.76
N ILE A 334 -7.85 -18.72 2.98
CA ILE A 334 -6.92 -19.35 2.02
C ILE A 334 -7.71 -19.73 0.76
N ASN A 335 -8.83 -20.45 0.92
CA ASN A 335 -9.72 -20.84 -0.18
C ASN A 335 -10.22 -19.64 -1.01
N ARG A 336 -10.52 -18.50 -0.37
CA ARG A 336 -10.88 -17.24 -1.05
C ARG A 336 -9.73 -16.57 -1.81
N CYS A 337 -8.48 -16.89 -1.50
CA CYS A 337 -7.30 -16.37 -2.19
C CYS A 337 -6.73 -17.33 -3.24
N THR A 338 -7.14 -18.60 -3.25
CA THR A 338 -6.74 -19.61 -4.22
C THR A 338 -7.36 -19.34 -5.60
N PRO A 339 -6.57 -19.28 -6.69
CA PRO A 339 -7.09 -19.12 -8.04
C PRO A 339 -7.98 -20.28 -8.46
N ALA A 340 -9.05 -20.00 -9.20
CA ALA A 340 -9.83 -21.06 -9.85
C ALA A 340 -8.95 -21.84 -10.84
N ALA A 341 -8.96 -23.17 -10.74
CA ALA A 341 -8.15 -24.03 -11.58
C ALA A 341 -8.59 -23.90 -13.05
N ARG A 342 -7.76 -23.25 -13.88
CA ARG A 342 -7.98 -23.19 -15.33
C ARG A 342 -7.89 -24.60 -15.90
N GLU A 343 -8.96 -25.05 -16.54
CA GLU A 343 -8.91 -26.24 -17.39
C GLU A 343 -7.84 -26.05 -18.47
N ARG A 344 -6.70 -26.74 -18.33
CA ARG A 344 -5.63 -26.76 -19.33
C ARG A 344 -6.13 -27.49 -20.59
N LYS A 345 -6.87 -26.80 -21.45
CA LYS A 345 -7.24 -27.25 -22.80
C LYS A 345 -5.96 -27.67 -23.52
N ARG A 346 -5.79 -28.98 -23.72
CA ARG A 346 -4.64 -29.55 -24.42
C ARG A 346 -4.58 -28.95 -25.83
N PRO A 347 -3.39 -28.61 -26.36
CA PRO A 347 -3.28 -28.08 -27.72
C PRO A 347 -3.80 -29.13 -28.71
N HIS A 348 -4.91 -28.81 -29.38
CA HIS A 348 -5.52 -29.68 -30.36
C HIS A 348 -4.75 -29.56 -31.68
N LEU A 349 -4.01 -30.61 -32.04
CA LEU A 349 -3.36 -30.70 -33.33
C LEU A 349 -4.43 -30.81 -34.43
N GLU A 350 -4.55 -29.80 -35.29
CA GLU A 350 -5.54 -29.78 -36.36
C GLU A 350 -5.35 -30.97 -37.31
N HIS A 351 -6.42 -31.75 -37.51
CA HIS A 351 -6.57 -32.67 -38.64
C HIS A 351 -8.02 -32.61 -39.17
N PHE A 352 -8.14 -32.47 -40.50
CA PHE A 352 -9.41 -32.34 -41.21
C PHE A 352 -10.30 -33.58 -41.08
N SER A 353 -11.59 -33.40 -40.83
CA SER A 353 -12.67 -34.20 -41.45
C SER A 353 -14.04 -33.54 -41.29
N GLU A 354 -14.93 -33.72 -42.28
CA GLU A 354 -16.25 -33.09 -42.32
C GLU A 354 -17.35 -33.95 -41.70
N GLY A 355 -18.09 -33.37 -40.74
CA GLY A 355 -19.56 -33.40 -40.69
C GLY A 355 -20.33 -34.71 -40.46
N LYS A 356 -21.18 -34.69 -39.42
CA LYS A 356 -22.66 -34.76 -39.58
C LYS A 356 -23.41 -34.42 -38.28
N LYS A 357 -24.63 -33.91 -38.43
CA LYS A 357 -25.55 -33.50 -37.34
C LYS A 357 -26.29 -34.70 -36.74
N LYS A 358 -26.62 -34.67 -35.43
CA LYS A 358 -27.99 -34.89 -34.87
C LYS A 358 -28.09 -34.81 -33.33
N ILE A 359 -28.76 -33.74 -32.85
CA ILE A 359 -29.94 -33.73 -31.94
C ILE A 359 -30.05 -34.86 -30.87
N LYS A 360 -30.14 -34.49 -29.57
CA LYS A 360 -31.40 -34.51 -28.77
C LYS A 360 -31.29 -33.78 -27.40
N MET A 361 -32.45 -33.31 -26.91
CA MET A 361 -32.77 -32.51 -25.72
C MET A 361 -32.54 -33.17 -24.34
N GLU A 362 -32.55 -32.33 -23.29
CA GLU A 362 -32.91 -32.61 -21.88
C GLU A 362 -34.42 -32.99 -21.73
N PRO A 363 -34.94 -33.47 -20.57
CA PRO A 363 -35.01 -32.83 -19.23
C PRO A 363 -34.24 -33.62 -18.14
N ALA A 364 -33.90 -33.16 -16.92
CA ALA A 364 -34.48 -32.24 -15.92
C ALA A 364 -35.43 -32.89 -14.87
N THR A 365 -35.33 -32.44 -13.60
CA THR A 365 -36.10 -32.81 -12.37
C THR A 365 -35.84 -34.21 -11.76
N LEU A 366 -35.97 -34.51 -10.44
CA LEU A 366 -36.01 -33.76 -9.14
C LEU A 366 -35.91 -34.81 -7.97
N ILE A 367 -35.84 -34.37 -6.69
CA ILE A 367 -36.07 -35.17 -5.43
C ILE A 367 -34.96 -36.20 -5.11
N GLU A 368 -34.08 -36.07 -4.10
CA GLU A 368 -34.21 -36.06 -2.60
C GLU A 368 -34.02 -37.46 -1.96
N ASP A 369 -33.43 -37.49 -0.74
CA ASP A 369 -33.35 -38.56 0.29
C ASP A 369 -32.71 -39.94 -0.06
N ASP A 370 -32.10 -40.74 0.84
CA ASP A 370 -31.41 -40.53 2.14
C ASP A 370 -30.60 -41.84 2.50
N GLU A 371 -29.78 -41.80 3.56
CA GLU A 371 -29.03 -42.87 4.31
C GLU A 371 -28.71 -44.30 3.75
N ASP A 372 -27.42 -44.66 3.91
CA ASP A 372 -26.80 -45.96 4.25
C ASP A 372 -27.09 -47.30 3.51
N LYS A 373 -26.01 -47.83 2.88
CA LYS A 373 -25.53 -49.23 3.08
C LYS A 373 -24.13 -49.51 2.53
N GLU A 374 -23.37 -50.34 3.24
CA GLU A 374 -22.05 -50.86 2.84
C GLU A 374 -22.11 -52.15 2.00
N GLU A 375 -21.15 -52.29 1.07
CA GLU A 375 -20.57 -53.54 0.52
C GLU A 375 -21.45 -54.55 -0.28
N PRO A 376 -20.86 -55.46 -1.10
CA PRO A 376 -19.49 -55.48 -1.66
C PRO A 376 -19.36 -55.81 -3.18
N ALA A 377 -18.15 -55.57 -3.71
CA ALA A 377 -17.51 -56.27 -4.85
C ALA A 377 -18.07 -56.04 -6.30
N PRO A 378 -17.30 -56.40 -7.38
CA PRO A 378 -15.94 -56.96 -7.42
C PRO A 378 -14.90 -56.11 -8.21
N ALA A 379 -13.62 -56.45 -8.06
CA ALA A 379 -12.50 -55.79 -8.75
C ALA A 379 -12.12 -56.45 -10.09
N SER A 380 -11.53 -55.68 -11.03
CA SER A 380 -10.44 -56.18 -11.90
C SER A 380 -9.66 -55.11 -12.68
N ALA A 381 -8.33 -55.15 -12.49
CA ALA A 381 -7.24 -54.69 -13.37
C ALA A 381 -7.06 -53.17 -13.71
N PRO A 382 -5.81 -52.65 -13.77
CA PRO A 382 -5.54 -51.22 -13.96
C PRO A 382 -5.13 -50.84 -15.40
N LYS A 383 -5.29 -49.55 -15.74
CA LYS A 383 -4.66 -48.92 -16.91
C LYS A 383 -3.29 -48.34 -16.53
N PRO A 384 -2.34 -48.17 -17.48
CA PRO A 384 -0.98 -47.71 -17.18
C PRO A 384 -0.95 -46.31 -16.53
N ALA A 385 -0.06 -46.14 -15.55
CA ALA A 385 0.15 -44.86 -14.88
C ALA A 385 0.74 -43.79 -15.82
N ALA A 386 0.42 -42.52 -15.54
CA ALA A 386 1.14 -41.40 -16.11
C ALA A 386 2.55 -41.30 -15.49
N VAL A 387 3.49 -40.67 -16.20
CA VAL A 387 4.85 -40.42 -15.69
C VAL A 387 4.77 -39.48 -14.49
N PRO A 388 5.35 -39.82 -13.32
CA PRO A 388 5.34 -38.95 -12.15
C PRO A 388 6.24 -37.70 -12.37
N PRO A 389 5.98 -36.59 -11.67
CA PRO A 389 6.87 -35.44 -11.67
C PRO A 389 8.22 -35.78 -11.00
N THR A 390 9.25 -34.98 -11.28
CA THR A 390 10.55 -35.08 -10.60
C THR A 390 10.43 -34.62 -9.15
N GLN A 391 10.26 -35.57 -8.23
CA GLN A 391 10.25 -35.33 -6.78
C GLN A 391 11.58 -34.71 -6.32
N SER A 392 11.53 -33.78 -5.35
CA SER A 392 12.74 -33.26 -4.71
C SER A 392 13.28 -34.21 -3.63
N ALA A 393 14.53 -34.01 -3.22
CA ALA A 393 15.10 -34.77 -2.10
C ALA A 393 14.37 -34.55 -0.76
N ILE A 394 13.72 -33.39 -0.59
CA ILE A 394 12.87 -33.12 0.58
C ILE A 394 11.59 -33.95 0.49
N ASP A 395 10.97 -34.04 -0.70
CA ASP A 395 9.76 -34.85 -0.89
C ASP A 395 10.04 -36.34 -0.68
N VAL A 396 11.12 -36.88 -1.27
CA VAL A 396 11.54 -38.29 -1.08
C VAL A 396 11.84 -38.59 0.40
N THR A 397 12.43 -37.65 1.13
CA THR A 397 12.71 -37.80 2.56
C THR A 397 11.44 -37.64 3.41
N ALA A 398 10.48 -36.82 3.00
CA ALA A 398 9.19 -36.65 3.66
C ALA A 398 8.29 -37.89 3.46
N ASP A 399 8.23 -38.43 2.24
CA ASP A 399 7.50 -39.66 1.92
C ASP A 399 8.05 -40.88 2.70
N PHE A 400 9.36 -40.89 2.98
CA PHE A 400 9.99 -41.89 3.86
C PHE A 400 9.64 -41.69 5.34
N LEU A 401 9.64 -40.45 5.83
CA LEU A 401 9.36 -40.14 7.24
C LEU A 401 7.87 -40.27 7.58
N PHE A 402 6.96 -39.95 6.65
CA PHE A 402 5.51 -39.97 6.86
C PHE A 402 4.98 -41.28 7.50
N PRO A 403 5.24 -42.49 6.96
CA PRO A 403 4.80 -43.74 7.59
C PRO A 403 5.56 -44.11 8.87
N LEU A 404 6.68 -43.43 9.18
CA LEU A 404 7.46 -43.66 10.39
C LEU A 404 6.97 -42.81 11.57
N LEU A 405 6.17 -41.76 11.34
CA LEU A 405 5.60 -40.90 12.39
C LEU A 405 4.34 -41.51 13.04
N SER A 406 4.43 -42.78 13.47
CA SER A 406 3.40 -43.39 14.33
C SER A 406 3.41 -42.75 15.74
N PRO A 407 2.30 -42.81 16.50
CA PRO A 407 2.27 -42.29 17.87
C PRO A 407 3.39 -42.87 18.76
N ASP A 408 3.66 -44.17 18.65
CA ASP A 408 4.74 -44.83 19.40
C ASP A 408 6.13 -44.33 18.99
N ASN A 409 6.38 -44.15 17.68
CA ASN A 409 7.67 -43.67 17.21
C ASN A 409 7.88 -42.20 17.55
N VAL A 410 6.84 -41.37 17.48
CA VAL A 410 6.88 -39.96 17.89
C VAL A 410 7.07 -39.86 19.42
N ALA A 411 6.39 -40.67 20.22
CA ALA A 411 6.61 -40.73 21.67
C ALA A 411 8.04 -41.16 22.01
N ASN A 412 8.57 -42.21 21.37
CA ASN A 412 9.97 -42.62 21.56
C ASN A 412 10.96 -41.55 21.11
N LEU A 413 10.72 -40.88 19.98
CA LEU A 413 11.56 -39.78 19.50
C LEU A 413 11.55 -38.60 20.48
N VAL A 414 10.39 -38.24 21.04
CA VAL A 414 10.27 -37.22 22.09
C VAL A 414 11.02 -37.64 23.35
N LEU A 415 10.85 -38.88 23.84
CA LEU A 415 11.54 -39.41 25.02
C LEU A 415 13.07 -39.39 24.85
N ILE A 416 13.58 -39.76 23.67
CA ILE A 416 15.01 -39.64 23.32
C ILE A 416 15.45 -38.17 23.26
N SER A 417 14.60 -37.29 22.74
CA SER A 417 14.88 -35.86 22.61
C SER A 417 14.81 -35.10 23.93
N MET A 418 14.06 -35.58 24.93
CA MET A 418 13.95 -34.93 26.25
C MET A 418 15.31 -34.75 26.94
N VAL A 419 16.27 -35.65 26.68
CA VAL A 419 17.65 -35.57 27.19
C VAL A 419 18.44 -34.37 26.61
N TYR A 420 17.97 -33.81 25.49
CA TYR A 420 18.56 -32.64 24.81
C TYR A 420 17.74 -31.35 25.02
N LEU A 421 16.61 -31.40 25.73
CA LEU A 421 15.80 -30.23 26.05
C LEU A 421 16.26 -29.62 27.39
N PRO A 422 16.24 -28.28 27.53
CA PRO A 422 16.54 -27.65 28.82
C PRO A 422 15.40 -27.90 29.82
N ASN A 423 15.76 -28.17 31.09
CA ASN A 423 14.82 -28.42 32.19
C ASN A 423 13.85 -27.25 32.43
N THR A 424 14.20 -26.03 31.99
CA THR A 424 13.32 -24.85 32.03
C THR A 424 12.93 -24.39 30.62
N MET A 425 11.64 -24.14 30.41
CA MET A 425 11.11 -23.75 29.10
C MET A 425 11.69 -22.40 28.64
N PRO A 426 12.34 -22.31 27.46
CA PRO A 426 12.93 -21.06 26.99
C PRO A 426 11.90 -19.95 26.76
N ALA A 427 12.21 -18.73 27.23
CA ALA A 427 11.36 -17.54 27.07
C ALA A 427 11.22 -17.03 25.61
N SER A 428 11.96 -17.65 24.67
CA SER A 428 11.74 -17.59 23.22
C SER A 428 10.60 -18.53 22.83
N PHE A 429 10.74 -19.84 23.10
CA PHE A 429 9.75 -20.89 22.79
C PHE A 429 8.38 -20.57 23.39
N GLN A 430 8.32 -20.21 24.68
CA GLN A 430 7.07 -19.82 25.36
C GLN A 430 6.35 -18.63 24.68
N ALA A 431 7.09 -17.77 23.97
CA ALA A 431 6.54 -16.61 23.27
C ALA A 431 6.24 -16.85 21.78
N THR A 432 6.57 -18.04 21.26
CA THR A 432 6.26 -18.48 19.88
C THR A 432 5.32 -19.69 19.83
N TYR A 433 5.17 -20.42 20.93
CA TYR A 433 4.29 -21.57 21.06
C TYR A 433 2.84 -21.18 20.79
N THR A 434 2.21 -21.87 19.85
CA THR A 434 0.81 -21.71 19.47
C THR A 434 0.14 -23.07 19.61
N PRO A 435 -0.89 -23.24 20.46
CA PRO A 435 -1.58 -24.52 20.62
C PRO A 435 -2.21 -24.98 19.30
N VAL A 436 -2.09 -26.27 18.98
CA VAL A 436 -2.73 -26.88 17.81
C VAL A 436 -4.09 -27.43 18.25
N GLU A 437 -5.19 -26.76 17.87
CA GLU A 437 -6.56 -27.06 18.33
C GLU A 437 -7.10 -28.44 17.91
N SER A 438 -6.42 -29.14 16.99
CA SER A 438 -6.81 -30.48 16.53
C SER A 438 -5.57 -31.24 16.04
N ALA A 439 -4.73 -31.69 16.97
CA ALA A 439 -3.50 -32.41 16.67
C ALA A 439 -3.74 -33.88 16.26
N GLY A 440 -2.89 -34.41 15.37
CA GLY A 440 -2.90 -35.83 14.96
C GLY A 440 -3.59 -36.12 13.63
N THR A 441 -3.97 -35.10 12.85
CA THR A 441 -4.54 -35.31 11.51
C THR A 441 -3.49 -35.77 10.50
N ASP A 442 -3.88 -36.56 9.51
CA ASP A 442 -3.01 -37.04 8.42
C ASP A 442 -2.26 -35.90 7.70
N ALA A 443 -2.91 -34.74 7.51
CA ALA A 443 -2.29 -33.55 6.94
C ALA A 443 -1.16 -32.96 7.83
N GLN A 444 -1.34 -32.97 9.16
CA GLN A 444 -0.30 -32.53 10.10
C GLN A 444 0.86 -33.53 10.18
N ILE A 445 0.59 -34.83 10.10
CA ILE A 445 1.65 -35.85 10.07
C ILE A 445 2.49 -35.69 8.79
N LYS A 446 1.86 -35.40 7.64
CA LYS A 446 2.55 -35.03 6.39
C LYS A 446 3.36 -33.73 6.51
N HIS A 447 2.83 -32.71 7.19
CA HIS A 447 3.57 -31.48 7.42
C HIS A 447 4.77 -31.68 8.36
N LEU A 448 4.61 -32.41 9.47
CA LEU A 448 5.69 -32.75 10.39
C LEU A 448 6.79 -33.56 9.68
N ALA A 449 6.40 -34.53 8.84
CA ALA A 449 7.33 -35.26 7.99
C ALA A 449 8.10 -34.32 7.04
N ARG A 450 7.44 -33.29 6.46
CA ARG A 450 8.09 -32.29 5.59
C ARG A 450 9.03 -31.36 6.35
N LEU A 451 8.67 -30.90 7.54
CA LEU A 451 9.56 -30.10 8.40
C LEU A 451 10.81 -30.89 8.79
N MET A 452 10.63 -32.12 9.27
CA MET A 452 11.73 -33.02 9.64
C MET A 452 12.59 -33.36 8.42
N ALA A 453 11.98 -33.67 7.27
CA ALA A 453 12.69 -33.92 6.01
C ALA A 453 13.53 -32.73 5.57
N THR A 454 13.03 -31.50 5.74
CA THR A 454 13.76 -30.27 5.39
C THR A 454 15.02 -30.13 6.25
N GLN A 455 14.91 -30.31 7.57
CA GLN A 455 16.06 -30.22 8.48
C GLN A 455 17.05 -31.39 8.29
N ILE A 456 16.57 -32.61 8.07
CA ILE A 456 17.39 -33.81 7.79
C ILE A 456 18.12 -33.68 6.45
N THR A 457 17.45 -33.19 5.41
CA THR A 457 18.06 -32.90 4.09
C THR A 457 19.11 -31.80 4.20
N ALA A 458 18.84 -30.73 4.96
CA ALA A 458 19.79 -29.64 5.21
C ALA A 458 21.04 -30.10 5.99
N ALA A 459 20.90 -31.07 6.89
CA ALA A 459 22.02 -31.75 7.55
C ALA A 459 22.81 -32.71 6.63
N GLY A 460 22.36 -32.92 5.38
CA GLY A 460 23.01 -33.81 4.41
C GLY A 460 22.72 -35.30 4.62
N ILE A 461 21.63 -35.62 5.32
CA ILE A 461 21.22 -36.96 5.77
C ILE A 461 19.91 -37.35 5.07
N GLY A 462 19.62 -38.66 4.98
CA GLY A 462 18.29 -39.18 4.62
C GLY A 462 18.13 -39.60 3.15
N PRO A 463 17.07 -40.36 2.81
CA PRO A 463 17.02 -41.10 1.55
C PRO A 463 17.01 -40.24 0.28
N GLY A 464 16.44 -39.04 0.33
CA GLY A 464 16.50 -38.10 -0.79
C GLY A 464 17.90 -37.55 -1.04
N VAL A 465 18.70 -37.35 0.01
CA VAL A 465 20.11 -36.96 -0.12
C VAL A 465 20.95 -38.15 -0.59
N GLU A 466 20.65 -39.36 -0.13
CA GLU A 466 21.31 -40.58 -0.61
C GLU A 466 20.98 -40.87 -2.08
N GLN A 467 19.75 -40.64 -2.55
CA GLN A 467 19.42 -40.70 -3.98
C GLN A 467 20.13 -39.61 -4.80
N LEU A 468 20.26 -38.38 -4.29
CA LEU A 468 21.06 -37.34 -4.96
C LEU A 468 22.55 -37.71 -5.05
N LYS A 469 23.13 -38.26 -3.96
CA LYS A 469 24.51 -38.74 -3.93
C LYS A 469 24.71 -39.93 -4.87
N ALA A 470 23.87 -40.95 -4.81
CA ALA A 470 23.93 -42.10 -5.72
C ALA A 470 23.76 -41.71 -7.20
N ARG A 471 22.96 -40.68 -7.50
CA ARG A 471 22.80 -40.11 -8.85
C ARG A 471 24.01 -39.26 -9.31
N ALA A 472 24.89 -38.86 -8.39
CA ALA A 472 26.18 -38.24 -8.69
C ALA A 472 27.35 -39.25 -8.67
N GLU A 473 27.21 -40.36 -7.93
CA GLU A 473 28.19 -41.44 -7.79
C GLU A 473 28.02 -42.60 -8.79
N ASP A 474 27.04 -42.53 -9.70
CA ASP A 474 26.98 -43.36 -10.92
C ASP A 474 27.32 -42.55 -12.21
N PRO A 475 28.59 -42.17 -12.42
CA PRO A 475 29.09 -41.72 -13.71
C PRO A 475 29.41 -42.90 -14.65
N GLY A 476 28.52 -43.89 -14.73
CA GLY A 476 28.39 -44.77 -15.90
C GLY A 476 28.92 -46.19 -15.76
N LYS A 477 27.99 -47.15 -15.82
CA LYS A 477 28.15 -48.38 -16.62
C LYS A 477 27.13 -48.33 -17.76
N GLU A 478 27.44 -48.00 -19.01
CA GLU A 478 28.66 -48.20 -19.82
C GLU A 478 30.02 -47.72 -19.26
N SER A 479 30.80 -48.67 -18.75
CA SER A 479 32.26 -48.60 -18.64
C SER A 479 32.81 -50.00 -18.37
N GLY A 480 33.95 -50.33 -18.99
CA GLY A 480 34.60 -51.64 -18.85
C GLY A 480 35.31 -52.10 -20.13
N SER A 481 36.64 -52.04 -20.23
CA SER A 481 37.62 -51.51 -19.27
C SER A 481 38.99 -51.27 -19.91
N GLY A 482 39.62 -50.13 -19.57
CA GLY A 482 41.08 -50.01 -19.49
C GLY A 482 41.86 -49.78 -20.80
N GLU A 483 43.05 -49.18 -20.79
CA GLU A 483 43.79 -48.52 -19.69
C GLU A 483 44.54 -47.28 -20.24
N GLY A 484 45.44 -46.68 -19.45
CA GLY A 484 46.30 -45.56 -19.85
C GLY A 484 47.41 -45.95 -20.86
N PRO A 485 48.48 -45.14 -20.97
CA PRO A 485 49.46 -45.17 -19.89
C PRO A 485 50.09 -43.81 -19.52
N SER A 486 50.91 -43.83 -18.47
CA SER A 486 51.83 -42.78 -18.04
C SER A 486 53.10 -42.70 -18.93
N GLU A 487 54.07 -41.88 -18.52
CA GLU A 487 55.30 -41.52 -19.23
C GLU A 487 56.35 -42.65 -19.41
N GLU A 488 57.47 -42.27 -20.03
CA GLU A 488 58.77 -42.96 -20.21
C GLU A 488 58.99 -43.80 -21.48
N LEU A 489 60.27 -44.06 -21.78
CA LEU A 489 60.81 -44.40 -23.10
C LEU A 489 61.31 -45.84 -23.24
N ALA A 490 61.34 -46.27 -24.50
CA ALA A 490 62.20 -47.30 -25.09
C ALA A 490 61.88 -48.78 -24.77
N GLY A 491 62.22 -49.64 -25.73
CA GLY A 491 61.96 -51.09 -25.68
C GLY A 491 61.30 -51.58 -26.97
N GLY A 492 62.12 -51.92 -27.97
CA GLY A 492 61.58 -52.42 -29.24
C GLY A 492 61.26 -53.91 -29.22
N LYS A 493 60.58 -54.33 -30.31
CA LYS A 493 60.66 -55.65 -30.95
C LYS A 493 59.81 -56.84 -30.42
N ASP A 494 58.94 -57.28 -31.34
CA ASP A 494 58.92 -58.64 -31.91
C ASP A 494 58.37 -59.85 -31.10
N LEU A 495 57.10 -60.24 -31.36
CA LEU A 495 56.70 -61.39 -32.24
C LEU A 495 55.42 -62.17 -31.79
N ILE A 496 54.47 -62.27 -32.74
CA ILE A 496 53.67 -63.45 -33.18
C ILE A 496 53.48 -64.66 -32.22
N ILE A 497 52.25 -65.25 -32.17
CA ILE A 497 51.97 -66.64 -32.68
C ILE A 497 50.47 -67.09 -32.55
N LYS A 498 49.78 -67.22 -33.71
CA LYS A 498 48.84 -68.32 -34.14
C LYS A 498 47.55 -68.60 -33.28
N ARG A 499 46.43 -69.18 -33.78
CA ARG A 499 45.95 -69.61 -35.12
C ARG A 499 44.45 -70.00 -35.10
N LYS A 500 43.88 -70.12 -36.32
CA LYS A 500 42.70 -70.95 -36.74
C LYS A 500 41.28 -70.48 -36.32
N VAL A 501 40.17 -70.92 -36.95
CA VAL A 501 39.74 -71.09 -38.39
C VAL A 501 38.49 -72.00 -38.48
N SER A 502 37.48 -71.58 -39.27
CA SER A 502 36.30 -72.35 -39.75
C SER A 502 35.25 -72.77 -38.68
N ALA A 503 33.99 -73.12 -39.01
CA ALA A 503 33.40 -73.51 -40.32
C ALA A 503 31.87 -73.22 -40.45
N VAL A 504 31.38 -73.14 -41.71
CA VAL A 504 30.04 -73.55 -42.26
C VAL A 504 28.74 -72.97 -41.60
N SER A 505 27.73 -72.36 -42.26
CA SER A 505 27.20 -72.24 -43.66
C SER A 505 26.04 -73.18 -44.09
N LEU A 506 24.79 -72.69 -44.01
CA LEU A 506 23.69 -72.81 -45.02
C LEU A 506 22.46 -72.00 -44.50
N GLY A 507 21.52 -71.45 -45.29
CA GLY A 507 21.51 -71.17 -46.74
C GLY A 507 20.11 -71.20 -47.37
N GLN A 508 19.83 -70.21 -48.24
CA GLN A 508 18.88 -70.13 -49.40
C GLN A 508 17.84 -68.97 -49.34
N ALA A 509 17.51 -68.24 -50.42
CA ALA A 509 18.14 -68.12 -51.77
C ALA A 509 17.60 -66.93 -52.61
N ILE A 510 18.46 -66.32 -53.46
CA ILE A 510 18.18 -65.71 -54.81
C ILE A 510 17.24 -64.47 -54.89
N SER A 511 17.50 -63.35 -55.61
CA SER A 511 18.63 -62.71 -56.35
C SER A 511 18.17 -61.24 -56.70
N VAL A 512 18.66 -60.32 -57.57
CA VAL A 512 19.51 -60.27 -58.78
C VAL A 512 20.25 -58.91 -58.93
N VAL A 513 21.43 -58.95 -59.59
CA VAL A 513 22.29 -57.96 -60.31
C VAL A 513 21.65 -56.62 -60.81
N GLY A 514 22.36 -55.48 -60.91
CA GLY A 514 23.78 -55.13 -60.64
C GLY A 514 24.24 -53.76 -61.25
N GLY A 515 25.55 -53.43 -61.28
CA GLY A 515 26.11 -52.12 -61.70
C GLY A 515 27.59 -52.11 -62.17
N SER A 516 28.26 -50.94 -62.31
CA SER A 516 29.68 -50.79 -62.76
C SER A 516 30.37 -49.44 -62.38
N SER A 517 31.70 -49.32 -62.58
CA SER A 517 32.66 -48.25 -62.14
C SER A 517 33.12 -47.29 -63.28
N GLY A 518 33.92 -46.21 -63.13
CA GLY A 518 34.54 -45.48 -61.97
C GLY A 518 35.79 -44.61 -62.35
N LYS A 519 36.33 -43.76 -61.42
CA LYS A 519 37.59 -42.92 -61.47
C LYS A 519 37.67 -41.72 -62.47
N SER A 520 38.42 -40.61 -62.29
CA SER A 520 39.08 -39.91 -61.13
C SER A 520 39.77 -38.55 -61.53
N VAL A 521 40.25 -37.74 -60.56
CA VAL A 521 41.19 -36.55 -60.62
C VAL A 521 40.65 -35.14 -61.10
N PRO A 522 41.30 -33.95 -60.85
CA PRO A 522 40.66 -32.90 -59.99
C PRO A 522 40.80 -31.39 -60.38
N GLN A 523 40.29 -30.50 -59.50
CA GLN A 523 40.67 -29.10 -59.16
C GLN A 523 40.66 -27.94 -60.19
N SER A 524 40.04 -26.81 -59.80
CA SER A 524 40.53 -25.41 -60.01
C SER A 524 39.69 -24.40 -59.19
N ASP A 525 40.26 -23.23 -58.89
CA ASP A 525 39.63 -22.08 -58.22
C ASP A 525 39.69 -20.81 -59.12
N GLU A 526 39.02 -19.74 -58.66
CA GLU A 526 39.19 -18.30 -58.96
C GLU A 526 38.03 -17.51 -59.64
N VAL A 527 38.14 -16.18 -59.54
CA VAL A 527 37.13 -15.10 -59.65
C VAL A 527 37.69 -13.98 -60.59
N PRO A 528 37.13 -12.75 -60.81
CA PRO A 528 35.80 -12.15 -60.56
C PRO A 528 35.20 -11.21 -61.67
N GLN A 529 34.05 -10.56 -61.35
CA GLN A 529 33.48 -9.27 -61.86
C GLN A 529 32.92 -9.12 -63.30
N ALA A 530 31.65 -8.65 -63.44
CA ALA A 530 31.29 -7.30 -63.98
C ALA A 530 29.76 -6.97 -64.17
N LYS A 531 29.30 -5.88 -63.52
CA LYS A 531 28.28 -4.83 -63.85
C LYS A 531 27.07 -5.04 -64.84
N LYS A 532 25.89 -4.58 -64.34
CA LYS A 532 24.76 -3.80 -64.99
C LYS A 532 23.51 -4.48 -65.63
N MET A 533 22.37 -3.82 -65.40
CA MET A 533 21.00 -3.88 -66.00
C MET A 533 20.87 -2.92 -67.24
N PRO A 534 19.78 -2.83 -68.07
CA PRO A 534 18.33 -3.00 -67.72
C PRO A 534 17.29 -3.54 -68.78
N GLU A 535 16.13 -3.99 -68.27
CA GLU A 535 14.74 -3.98 -68.84
C GLU A 535 14.44 -4.57 -70.29
N PRO A 536 13.30 -4.32 -71.01
CA PRO A 536 12.36 -5.42 -71.33
C PRO A 536 11.78 -5.47 -72.80
N ILE A 537 10.69 -6.26 -72.97
CA ILE A 537 9.66 -6.28 -74.07
C ILE A 537 9.59 -7.56 -74.94
N VAL A 538 8.33 -7.94 -75.24
CA VAL A 538 7.73 -9.07 -76.01
C VAL A 538 7.92 -8.95 -77.55
N PRO A 539 7.38 -9.81 -78.48
CA PRO A 539 6.42 -10.93 -78.34
C PRO A 539 6.67 -12.21 -79.22
N SER A 540 5.70 -13.15 -79.18
CA SER A 540 5.34 -14.12 -80.25
C SER A 540 6.30 -15.30 -80.54
N ALA A 541 5.87 -16.45 -81.10
CA ALA A 541 4.56 -17.12 -81.15
C ALA A 541 4.75 -18.53 -81.78
N GLN A 542 3.85 -19.50 -81.52
CA GLN A 542 3.16 -20.35 -82.52
C GLN A 542 2.44 -21.57 -81.89
N THR A 543 1.33 -21.97 -82.53
CA THR A 543 0.45 -23.08 -82.14
C THR A 543 0.56 -24.27 -83.11
N LYS A 544 0.51 -25.51 -82.60
CA LYS A 544 0.11 -26.73 -83.34
C LYS A 544 -0.51 -27.75 -82.37
N THR A 545 -1.52 -28.57 -82.70
CA THR A 545 -2.50 -28.61 -83.81
C THR A 545 -3.60 -29.62 -83.44
N ALA A 546 -4.87 -29.35 -83.76
CA ALA A 546 -5.93 -30.39 -83.80
C ALA A 546 -7.16 -29.97 -84.65
N GLY A 547 -7.82 -30.94 -85.29
CA GLY A 547 -9.30 -30.99 -85.28
C GLY A 547 -10.14 -30.12 -86.24
N SER A 548 -9.83 -30.14 -87.54
CA SER A 548 -10.81 -30.15 -88.67
C SER A 548 -12.27 -29.62 -88.52
N SER A 549 -12.63 -28.71 -89.43
CA SER A 549 -13.92 -28.64 -90.17
C SER A 549 -15.21 -28.11 -89.47
N GLY A 550 -15.95 -27.23 -90.16
CA GLY A 550 -17.30 -26.80 -89.75
C GLY A 550 -17.80 -25.50 -90.39
N ARG A 551 -18.58 -25.61 -91.48
CA ARG A 551 -19.27 -24.54 -92.25
C ARG A 551 -19.58 -23.22 -91.52
N LYS A 552 -19.30 -22.08 -92.19
CA LYS A 552 -19.73 -20.73 -91.79
C LYS A 552 -21.25 -20.67 -91.52
N LYS A 553 -21.65 -20.36 -90.28
CA LYS A 553 -22.96 -19.80 -89.94
C LYS A 553 -22.86 -18.27 -89.85
N VAL A 554 -23.97 -17.56 -90.08
CA VAL A 554 -24.07 -16.11 -89.83
C VAL A 554 -24.00 -15.86 -88.33
N PHE A 555 -23.08 -15.02 -87.88
CA PHE A 555 -22.81 -14.79 -86.46
C PHE A 555 -23.85 -13.81 -85.88
N ARG A 556 -24.94 -14.32 -85.32
CA ARG A 556 -25.88 -13.54 -84.51
C ARG A 556 -25.40 -13.58 -83.05
N LEU A 557 -25.14 -12.41 -82.47
CA LEU A 557 -24.56 -12.31 -81.12
C LEU A 557 -25.45 -12.99 -80.06
N ALA A 558 -26.77 -12.86 -80.18
CA ALA A 558 -27.76 -13.48 -79.29
C ALA A 558 -27.72 -15.02 -79.30
N ASP A 559 -27.20 -15.66 -80.34
CA ASP A 559 -27.11 -17.13 -80.42
C ASP A 559 -25.87 -17.67 -79.67
N VAL A 560 -25.02 -16.79 -79.12
CA VAL A 560 -23.72 -17.10 -78.50
C VAL A 560 -23.59 -16.53 -77.08
N VAL A 561 -24.33 -15.47 -76.74
CA VAL A 561 -24.36 -14.91 -75.38
C VAL A 561 -25.48 -15.58 -74.58
N GLN A 562 -25.11 -16.47 -73.65
CA GLN A 562 -26.02 -16.85 -72.56
C GLN A 562 -26.12 -15.68 -71.56
N PRO A 563 -27.31 -15.36 -71.03
CA PRO A 563 -27.42 -14.44 -69.91
C PRO A 563 -26.70 -15.04 -68.70
N LEU A 564 -25.87 -14.23 -68.05
CA LEU A 564 -25.19 -14.62 -66.81
C LEU A 564 -26.23 -15.01 -65.76
N THR A 565 -26.04 -16.14 -65.08
CA THR A 565 -26.88 -16.44 -63.92
C THR A 565 -26.62 -15.42 -62.82
N GLU A 566 -27.61 -15.17 -61.97
CA GLU A 566 -27.51 -14.20 -60.88
C GLU A 566 -26.26 -14.42 -60.00
N ALA A 567 -25.96 -15.68 -59.66
CA ALA A 567 -24.73 -16.06 -58.97
C ALA A 567 -23.43 -15.76 -59.75
N GLN A 568 -23.43 -15.90 -61.08
CA GLN A 568 -22.29 -15.49 -61.92
C GLN A 568 -22.16 -13.97 -62.00
N MET A 569 -23.28 -13.24 -62.06
CA MET A 569 -23.33 -11.79 -62.08
C MET A 569 -22.78 -11.22 -60.76
N THR A 570 -23.28 -11.69 -59.61
CA THR A 570 -22.76 -11.35 -58.27
C THR A 570 -21.27 -11.69 -58.13
N LYS A 571 -20.84 -12.87 -58.60
CA LYS A 571 -19.41 -13.24 -58.57
C LYS A 571 -18.54 -12.29 -59.42
N LEU A 572 -19.02 -11.86 -60.59
CA LEU A 572 -18.32 -10.90 -61.45
C LEU A 572 -18.31 -9.49 -60.85
N THR A 573 -19.40 -9.06 -60.21
CA THR A 573 -19.52 -7.77 -59.49
C THR A 573 -18.55 -7.73 -58.31
N ASN A 574 -18.57 -8.71 -57.41
CA ASN A 574 -17.61 -8.80 -56.30
C ASN A 574 -16.17 -8.84 -56.83
N SER A 575 -15.90 -9.60 -57.91
CA SER A 575 -14.59 -9.62 -58.57
C SER A 575 -14.19 -8.28 -59.21
N ALA A 576 -15.14 -7.40 -59.58
CA ALA A 576 -14.87 -6.04 -60.04
C ALA A 576 -14.59 -5.09 -58.86
N VAL A 577 -15.42 -5.11 -57.81
CA VAL A 577 -15.22 -4.32 -56.59
C VAL A 577 -13.89 -4.66 -55.92
N GLN A 578 -13.55 -5.94 -55.77
CA GLN A 578 -12.26 -6.41 -55.25
C GLN A 578 -11.05 -5.91 -56.08
N ARG A 579 -11.19 -5.76 -57.41
CA ARG A 579 -10.15 -5.14 -58.25
C ARG A 579 -10.02 -3.63 -58.00
N ILE A 580 -11.13 -2.92 -57.80
CA ILE A 580 -11.13 -1.48 -57.50
C ILE A 580 -10.56 -1.23 -56.09
N LEU A 581 -10.93 -2.05 -55.09
CA LEU A 581 -10.35 -2.03 -53.75
C LEU A 581 -8.83 -2.21 -53.82
N LYS A 582 -8.34 -3.27 -54.49
CA LYS A 582 -6.90 -3.59 -54.59
C LYS A 582 -6.10 -2.63 -55.51
N SER A 583 -6.75 -1.76 -56.27
CA SER A 583 -6.10 -0.79 -57.19
C SER A 583 -5.43 0.42 -56.50
N GLU A 584 -5.56 0.54 -55.18
CA GLU A 584 -5.09 1.66 -54.34
C GLU A 584 -3.71 2.24 -54.74
N LYS A 585 -2.66 1.41 -54.70
CA LYS A 585 -1.28 1.83 -54.98
C LYS A 585 -1.03 2.23 -56.44
N ALA A 586 -1.90 1.80 -57.36
CA ALA A 586 -1.84 2.20 -58.77
C ALA A 586 -2.56 3.54 -59.01
N ILE A 587 -3.74 3.73 -58.42
CA ILE A 587 -4.52 4.96 -58.57
C ILE A 587 -3.91 6.13 -57.77
N ALA A 588 -3.25 5.86 -56.64
CA ALA A 588 -2.49 6.89 -55.91
C ALA A 588 -1.42 7.55 -56.80
N ARG A 589 -0.74 6.77 -57.66
CA ARG A 589 0.28 7.27 -58.60
C ARG A 589 -0.28 8.15 -59.72
N SER A 590 -1.60 8.15 -59.96
CA SER A 590 -2.26 9.02 -60.94
C SER A 590 -2.99 10.22 -60.32
N GLY A 591 -2.94 10.39 -58.99
CA GLY A 591 -3.67 11.45 -58.28
C GLY A 591 -5.20 11.25 -58.18
N MET A 592 -5.75 10.21 -58.82
CA MET A 592 -7.19 10.00 -58.94
C MET A 592 -7.82 9.26 -57.74
N SER A 593 -7.12 9.21 -56.59
CA SER A 593 -7.58 8.54 -55.36
C SER A 593 -8.98 9.00 -54.92
N HIS A 594 -9.26 10.31 -55.04
CA HIS A 594 -10.54 10.91 -54.68
C HIS A 594 -11.71 10.39 -55.55
N VAL A 595 -11.45 10.00 -56.81
CA VAL A 595 -12.45 9.38 -57.69
C VAL A 595 -12.68 7.92 -57.30
N ARG A 596 -11.60 7.16 -57.00
CA ARG A 596 -11.72 5.79 -56.45
C ARG A 596 -12.55 5.77 -55.17
N VAL A 597 -12.32 6.71 -54.25
CA VAL A 597 -13.07 6.84 -53.00
C VAL A 597 -14.57 7.08 -53.26
N LYS A 598 -14.91 8.10 -54.08
CA LYS A 598 -16.32 8.40 -54.42
C LYS A 598 -17.02 7.27 -55.17
N LEU A 599 -16.29 6.54 -56.02
CA LEU A 599 -16.80 5.37 -56.74
C LEU A 599 -17.08 4.21 -55.78
N LEU A 600 -16.14 3.86 -54.89
CA LEU A 600 -16.30 2.76 -53.94
C LEU A 600 -17.46 3.03 -52.96
N ALA A 601 -17.53 4.23 -52.38
CA ALA A 601 -18.62 4.61 -51.49
C ALA A 601 -19.99 4.45 -52.17
N ARG A 602 -20.16 5.00 -53.38
CA ARG A 602 -21.41 4.86 -54.13
C ARG A 602 -21.75 3.42 -54.49
N LEU A 603 -20.78 2.63 -54.97
CA LEU A 603 -21.02 1.22 -55.30
C LEU A 603 -21.49 0.43 -54.08
N ALA A 604 -20.85 0.59 -52.92
CA ALA A 604 -21.25 -0.12 -51.71
C ALA A 604 -22.62 0.32 -51.15
N THR A 605 -23.06 1.55 -51.46
CA THR A 605 -24.40 2.05 -51.10
C THR A 605 -25.49 1.73 -52.13
N GLN A 606 -25.11 1.29 -53.34
CA GLN A 606 -26.04 0.99 -54.45
C GLN A 606 -26.20 -0.51 -54.72
N PHE A 607 -25.28 -1.34 -54.23
CA PHE A 607 -25.29 -2.79 -54.38
C PHE A 607 -25.20 -3.45 -53.01
N GLU A 608 -26.34 -3.96 -52.52
CA GLU A 608 -26.48 -4.57 -51.20
C GLU A 608 -25.71 -5.89 -51.05
N GLY A 609 -25.56 -6.34 -49.79
CA GLY A 609 -24.92 -7.61 -49.44
C GLY A 609 -23.41 -7.52 -49.23
N ALA A 610 -22.69 -8.60 -49.59
CA ALA A 610 -21.31 -8.87 -49.17
C ALA A 610 -20.28 -7.77 -49.50
N MET A 611 -20.57 -6.89 -50.47
CA MET A 611 -19.67 -5.77 -50.82
C MET A 611 -19.51 -4.75 -49.68
N LYS A 612 -20.51 -4.60 -48.79
CA LYS A 612 -20.40 -3.74 -47.60
C LYS A 612 -19.37 -4.32 -46.61
N GLN A 613 -19.43 -5.63 -46.37
CA GLN A 613 -18.49 -6.38 -45.52
C GLN A 613 -17.05 -6.37 -46.08
N ASP A 614 -16.86 -6.75 -47.35
CA ASP A 614 -15.57 -6.69 -48.07
C ASP A 614 -14.88 -5.33 -47.91
N MET A 615 -15.66 -4.26 -47.90
CA MET A 615 -15.19 -2.88 -47.78
C MET A 615 -14.92 -2.49 -46.32
N PHE A 616 -15.73 -2.90 -45.33
CA PHE A 616 -15.41 -2.68 -43.91
C PHE A 616 -14.09 -3.36 -43.53
N GLU A 617 -13.89 -4.62 -43.93
CA GLU A 617 -12.61 -5.32 -43.73
C GLU A 617 -11.43 -4.59 -44.41
N PHE A 618 -11.64 -4.10 -45.63
CA PHE A 618 -10.62 -3.32 -46.35
C PHE A 618 -10.31 -1.97 -45.67
N ILE A 619 -11.31 -1.24 -45.17
CA ILE A 619 -11.15 0.03 -44.45
C ILE A 619 -10.43 -0.22 -43.13
N LEU A 620 -10.92 -1.13 -42.30
CA LEU A 620 -10.37 -1.44 -40.98
C LEU A 620 -8.95 -2.02 -41.08
N GLY A 621 -8.62 -2.72 -42.18
CA GLY A 621 -7.28 -3.24 -42.44
C GLY A 621 -6.16 -2.20 -42.48
N ASP A 622 -6.47 -0.94 -42.87
CA ASP A 622 -5.53 0.21 -42.80
C ASP A 622 -6.32 1.52 -42.69
N ILE A 623 -6.98 1.73 -41.55
CA ILE A 623 -7.82 2.92 -41.34
C ILE A 623 -7.03 4.23 -41.46
N ARG A 624 -5.75 4.25 -41.06
CA ARG A 624 -4.92 5.46 -41.06
C ARG A 624 -4.79 6.02 -42.49
N ASN A 625 -4.49 5.16 -43.46
CA ASN A 625 -4.40 5.56 -44.87
C ASN A 625 -5.75 5.55 -45.62
N ARG A 626 -6.83 4.99 -45.03
CA ARG A 626 -8.14 4.80 -45.69
C ARG A 626 -9.29 5.59 -45.04
N SER A 627 -9.01 6.47 -44.08
CA SER A 627 -10.05 7.23 -43.36
C SER A 627 -10.96 8.04 -44.29
N ASP A 628 -10.44 8.61 -45.39
CA ASP A 628 -11.24 9.29 -46.43
C ASP A 628 -12.34 8.39 -47.04
N LEU A 629 -12.10 7.08 -47.15
CA LEU A 629 -13.09 6.12 -47.64
C LEU A 629 -14.15 5.80 -46.57
N ALA A 630 -13.74 5.73 -45.29
CA ALA A 630 -14.68 5.56 -44.18
C ALA A 630 -15.63 6.76 -44.07
N PHE A 631 -15.10 7.99 -44.19
CA PHE A 631 -15.91 9.21 -44.23
C PHE A 631 -16.80 9.26 -45.48
N ALA A 632 -16.26 9.01 -46.67
CA ALA A 632 -17.05 9.05 -47.90
C ALA A 632 -18.22 8.04 -47.89
N LEU A 633 -18.04 6.87 -47.26
CA LEU A 633 -19.11 5.91 -47.03
C LEU A 633 -20.15 6.45 -46.04
N LEU A 634 -19.72 6.82 -44.82
CA LEU A 634 -20.61 7.27 -43.74
C LEU A 634 -21.48 8.47 -44.18
N TYR A 635 -20.88 9.42 -44.90
CA TYR A 635 -21.61 10.54 -45.50
C TYR A 635 -22.52 10.11 -46.66
N GLN A 636 -22.16 9.11 -47.47
CA GLN A 636 -23.02 8.65 -48.57
C GLN A 636 -24.26 7.89 -48.06
N GLU A 637 -24.14 7.09 -46.98
CA GLU A 637 -25.27 6.48 -46.27
C GLU A 637 -26.20 7.56 -45.69
N TYR A 638 -25.64 8.56 -45.00
CA TYR A 638 -26.42 9.67 -44.43
C TYR A 638 -27.15 10.50 -45.49
N ASN A 639 -26.51 10.76 -46.63
CA ASN A 639 -27.15 11.44 -47.77
C ASN A 639 -28.28 10.61 -48.40
N ILE A 640 -28.20 9.27 -48.36
CA ILE A 640 -29.28 8.41 -48.85
C ILE A 640 -30.50 8.50 -47.93
N TYR A 641 -30.29 8.40 -46.61
CA TYR A 641 -31.33 8.66 -45.60
C TYR A 641 -32.01 10.03 -45.84
N LEU A 642 -31.24 11.12 -45.96
CA LEU A 642 -31.81 12.45 -46.25
C LEU A 642 -32.58 12.51 -47.58
N SER A 643 -32.16 11.74 -48.60
CA SER A 643 -32.82 11.72 -49.91
C SER A 643 -34.11 10.90 -49.98
N GLN A 644 -34.40 10.10 -48.95
CA GLN A 644 -35.53 9.16 -48.90
C GLN A 644 -36.57 9.50 -47.83
N GLN A 645 -36.40 10.60 -47.10
CA GLN A 645 -37.43 11.09 -46.17
C GLN A 645 -38.75 11.40 -46.90
N PRO A 646 -39.92 11.12 -46.30
CA PRO A 646 -40.11 10.70 -44.89
C PRO A 646 -40.06 9.17 -44.66
N SER A 647 -39.80 8.35 -45.67
CA SER A 647 -40.01 6.88 -45.59
C SER A 647 -38.77 6.06 -45.21
N SER A 648 -37.66 6.71 -44.84
CA SER A 648 -36.35 6.09 -44.64
C SER A 648 -36.03 5.80 -43.17
N THR A 649 -35.68 4.56 -42.86
CA THR A 649 -35.09 4.19 -41.56
C THR A 649 -33.61 4.60 -41.49
N LEU A 650 -33.06 4.71 -40.27
CA LEU A 650 -31.67 5.13 -40.05
C LEU A 650 -30.68 3.96 -40.07
N ASP A 651 -31.19 2.72 -40.05
CA ASP A 651 -30.49 1.47 -39.74
C ASP A 651 -29.23 1.23 -40.59
N SER A 652 -29.26 1.60 -41.88
CA SER A 652 -28.10 1.46 -42.78
C SER A 652 -26.94 2.41 -42.44
N TYR A 653 -27.26 3.63 -41.98
CA TYR A 653 -26.28 4.57 -41.45
C TYR A 653 -25.79 4.14 -40.05
N GLU A 654 -26.71 3.69 -39.18
CA GLU A 654 -26.39 3.22 -37.84
C GLU A 654 -25.47 1.99 -37.87
N TYR A 655 -25.81 0.97 -38.66
CA TYR A 655 -24.98 -0.20 -38.88
C TYR A 655 -23.59 0.16 -39.43
N CYS A 656 -23.51 1.15 -40.33
CA CYS A 656 -22.24 1.65 -40.85
C CYS A 656 -21.40 2.33 -39.76
N LEU A 657 -21.99 3.22 -38.97
CA LEU A 657 -21.32 3.94 -37.88
C LEU A 657 -20.86 2.98 -36.78
N PHE A 658 -21.74 2.08 -36.34
CA PHE A 658 -21.44 1.06 -35.34
C PHE A 658 -20.31 0.13 -35.79
N THR A 659 -20.39 -0.43 -37.01
CA THR A 659 -19.36 -1.36 -37.53
C THR A 659 -17.99 -0.69 -37.64
N LEU A 660 -17.95 0.58 -38.07
CA LEU A 660 -16.71 1.35 -38.11
C LEU A 660 -16.16 1.67 -36.71
N LEU A 661 -16.99 2.06 -35.74
CA LEU A 661 -16.53 2.38 -34.38
C LEU A 661 -16.07 1.13 -33.61
N SER A 662 -16.85 0.04 -33.64
CA SER A 662 -16.52 -1.23 -32.97
C SER A 662 -15.24 -1.84 -33.55
N GLY A 663 -15.10 -1.87 -34.88
CA GLY A 663 -13.89 -2.36 -35.56
C GLY A 663 -12.63 -1.49 -35.31
N LEU A 664 -12.80 -0.26 -34.81
CA LEU A 664 -11.69 0.59 -34.34
C LEU A 664 -11.40 0.39 -32.84
N GLN A 665 -12.40 0.10 -32.02
CA GLN A 665 -12.25 -0.25 -30.61
C GLN A 665 -11.41 -1.53 -30.44
N GLU A 666 -11.69 -2.57 -31.22
CA GLU A 666 -10.97 -3.86 -31.16
C GLU A 666 -9.46 -3.76 -31.46
N LYS A 667 -9.03 -2.74 -32.23
CA LYS A 667 -7.63 -2.61 -32.66
C LYS A 667 -6.76 -1.93 -31.58
N PRO A 668 -5.63 -2.53 -31.16
CA PRO A 668 -4.83 -2.00 -30.04
C PRO A 668 -4.03 -0.71 -30.36
N GLU A 669 -3.83 -0.37 -31.64
CA GLU A 669 -2.88 0.66 -32.06
C GLU A 669 -3.44 2.10 -32.10
N GLN A 670 -4.60 2.36 -31.47
CA GLN A 670 -5.36 3.62 -31.59
C GLN A 670 -4.77 4.83 -30.82
N ARG A 671 -3.48 5.15 -31.04
CA ARG A 671 -2.82 6.33 -30.43
C ARG A 671 -3.00 7.64 -31.23
N ASP A 672 -3.44 7.55 -32.48
CA ASP A 672 -3.50 8.70 -33.40
C ASP A 672 -4.76 9.60 -33.25
N GLY A 673 -5.68 9.27 -32.35
CA GLY A 673 -6.97 9.96 -32.24
C GLY A 673 -7.95 9.70 -33.40
N LEU A 674 -7.72 8.67 -34.22
CA LEU A 674 -8.59 8.34 -35.37
C LEU A 674 -10.03 8.01 -34.96
N PHE A 675 -10.23 7.35 -33.81
CA PHE A 675 -11.55 7.12 -33.21
C PHE A 675 -12.24 8.47 -32.90
N THR A 676 -11.54 9.37 -32.21
CA THR A 676 -12.01 10.74 -31.91
C THR A 676 -12.37 11.51 -33.17
N LYS A 677 -11.54 11.42 -34.23
CA LYS A 677 -11.83 12.06 -35.52
C LYS A 677 -13.10 11.48 -36.15
N LEU A 678 -13.26 10.16 -36.18
CA LEU A 678 -14.46 9.53 -36.75
C LEU A 678 -15.74 9.97 -36.01
N VAL A 679 -15.69 9.98 -34.68
CA VAL A 679 -16.81 10.42 -33.82
C VAL A 679 -17.16 11.91 -34.04
N LEU A 680 -16.16 12.79 -34.09
CA LEU A 680 -16.43 14.23 -34.24
C LEU A 680 -16.92 14.62 -35.64
N GLU A 681 -16.46 13.92 -36.68
CA GLU A 681 -16.80 14.18 -38.09
C GLU A 681 -18.05 13.42 -38.58
N ALA A 682 -18.58 12.46 -37.81
CA ALA A 682 -19.80 11.72 -38.15
C ALA A 682 -21.04 12.65 -38.21
N PRO A 683 -21.90 12.61 -39.25
CA PRO A 683 -23.05 13.52 -39.33
C PRO A 683 -23.94 13.52 -38.07
N LEU A 684 -24.34 12.33 -37.62
CA LEU A 684 -25.20 12.11 -36.45
C LEU A 684 -24.61 10.98 -35.57
N ILE A 685 -24.69 11.13 -34.24
CA ILE A 685 -24.38 10.04 -33.30
C ILE A 685 -25.68 9.36 -32.90
N THR A 686 -25.81 8.07 -33.21
CA THR A 686 -26.92 7.20 -32.79
C THR A 686 -26.66 6.63 -31.39
N GLU A 687 -27.66 5.98 -30.81
CA GLU A 687 -27.56 5.46 -29.45
C GLU A 687 -26.62 4.24 -29.38
N SER A 688 -26.67 3.33 -30.35
CA SER A 688 -25.68 2.23 -30.47
C SER A 688 -24.26 2.75 -30.65
N ALA A 689 -24.07 3.88 -31.34
CA ALA A 689 -22.76 4.52 -31.47
C ALA A 689 -22.29 5.18 -30.17
N LEU A 690 -23.21 5.77 -29.39
CA LEU A 690 -22.91 6.35 -28.08
C LEU A 690 -22.54 5.25 -27.05
N GLU A 691 -23.16 4.08 -27.13
CA GLU A 691 -22.81 2.91 -26.32
C GLU A 691 -21.41 2.36 -26.66
N VAL A 692 -21.01 2.33 -27.95
CA VAL A 692 -19.62 2.03 -28.33
C VAL A 692 -18.65 3.08 -27.78
N ILE A 693 -19.04 4.36 -27.74
CA ILE A 693 -18.23 5.44 -27.12
C ILE A 693 -18.13 5.24 -25.59
N ARG A 694 -19.20 4.81 -24.90
CA ARG A 694 -19.18 4.45 -23.47
C ARG A 694 -18.14 3.34 -23.23
N ARG A 695 -18.26 2.21 -23.92
CA ARG A 695 -17.32 1.07 -23.82
C ARG A 695 -15.88 1.44 -24.21
N TYR A 696 -15.68 2.42 -25.09
CA TYR A 696 -14.34 2.95 -25.42
C TYR A 696 -13.75 3.83 -24.30
N CYS A 697 -14.58 4.48 -23.48
CA CYS A 697 -14.13 5.18 -22.27
C CYS A 697 -13.80 4.22 -21.11
N GLU A 698 -14.36 3.00 -21.13
CA GLU A 698 -14.15 1.95 -20.13
C GLU A 698 -12.91 1.08 -20.34
N ASP A 699 -12.21 1.23 -21.48
CA ASP A 699 -10.92 0.61 -21.78
C ASP A 699 -9.80 1.35 -21.01
N GLU A 700 -9.19 0.70 -20.03
CA GLU A 700 -8.11 1.27 -19.21
C GLU A 700 -6.89 1.74 -20.02
N THR A 701 -6.66 1.20 -21.22
CA THR A 701 -5.56 1.61 -22.10
C THR A 701 -5.85 2.91 -22.86
N ARG A 702 -7.14 3.28 -22.97
CA ARG A 702 -7.64 4.37 -23.83
C ARG A 702 -8.55 5.37 -23.13
N VAL A 703 -8.89 5.16 -21.85
CA VAL A 703 -9.75 6.00 -21.01
C VAL A 703 -9.52 7.51 -21.20
N TYR A 704 -8.28 7.98 -21.24
CA TYR A 704 -7.98 9.41 -21.45
C TYR A 704 -8.45 9.92 -22.83
N LEU A 705 -8.25 9.14 -23.89
CA LEU A 705 -8.69 9.46 -25.24
C LEU A 705 -10.20 9.31 -25.41
N GLY A 706 -10.83 8.35 -24.71
CA GLY A 706 -12.28 8.22 -24.61
C GLY A 706 -12.92 9.44 -23.94
N MET A 707 -12.51 9.79 -22.72
CA MET A 707 -13.00 10.96 -22.00
C MET A 707 -12.73 12.27 -22.77
N THR A 708 -11.59 12.37 -23.47
CA THR A 708 -11.31 13.49 -24.37
C THR A 708 -12.31 13.54 -25.54
N THR A 709 -12.63 12.39 -26.14
CA THR A 709 -13.63 12.30 -27.22
C THR A 709 -15.01 12.73 -26.74
N LEU A 710 -15.43 12.27 -25.55
CA LEU A 710 -16.72 12.61 -24.96
C LEU A 710 -16.81 14.10 -24.55
N LYS A 711 -15.73 14.67 -23.97
CA LYS A 711 -15.58 16.12 -23.77
C LYS A 711 -15.74 16.89 -25.07
N GLU A 712 -15.04 16.49 -26.13
CA GLU A 712 -15.08 17.22 -27.41
C GLU A 712 -16.46 17.09 -28.09
N LEU A 713 -17.20 15.99 -27.90
CA LEU A 713 -18.62 15.89 -28.28
C LEU A 713 -19.49 16.90 -27.51
N ILE A 714 -19.41 16.92 -26.17
CA ILE A 714 -20.12 17.86 -25.29
C ILE A 714 -19.87 19.31 -25.74
N LEU A 715 -18.63 19.65 -26.11
CA LEU A 715 -18.26 21.02 -26.49
C LEU A 715 -18.57 21.40 -27.95
N LYS A 716 -18.63 20.45 -28.89
CA LYS A 716 -18.83 20.73 -30.33
C LYS A 716 -20.25 20.47 -30.82
N ARG A 717 -21.11 19.80 -30.03
CA ARG A 717 -22.47 19.40 -30.43
C ARG A 717 -23.52 19.79 -29.39
N PRO A 718 -23.82 21.10 -29.24
CA PRO A 718 -24.76 21.62 -28.23
C PRO A 718 -26.14 20.94 -28.27
N SER A 719 -26.64 20.60 -29.47
CA SER A 719 -27.98 20.03 -29.70
C SER A 719 -28.28 18.69 -28.99
N ARG A 720 -27.25 17.96 -28.53
CA ARG A 720 -27.37 16.73 -27.74
C ARG A 720 -26.43 16.73 -26.52
N GLN A 721 -26.00 17.91 -26.08
CA GLN A 721 -24.95 18.09 -25.07
C GLN A 721 -25.24 17.39 -23.74
N PHE A 722 -26.49 17.46 -23.26
CA PHE A 722 -26.90 16.80 -22.01
C PHE A 722 -26.88 15.27 -22.10
N GLN A 723 -27.16 14.67 -23.28
CA GLN A 723 -27.02 13.21 -23.48
C GLN A 723 -25.56 12.78 -23.37
N TYR A 724 -24.63 13.51 -24.00
CA TYR A 724 -23.20 13.22 -23.91
C TYR A 724 -22.63 13.50 -22.50
N LEU A 725 -23.16 14.51 -21.81
CA LEU A 725 -22.80 14.82 -20.42
C LEU A 725 -23.32 13.75 -19.44
N HIS A 726 -24.52 13.21 -19.66
CA HIS A 726 -25.07 12.12 -18.84
C HIS A 726 -24.16 10.87 -18.90
N VAL A 727 -23.70 10.45 -20.08
CA VAL A 727 -22.73 9.34 -20.19
C VAL A 727 -21.44 9.62 -19.43
N LEU A 728 -20.94 10.87 -19.45
CA LEU A 728 -19.76 11.25 -18.68
C LEU A 728 -20.02 11.20 -17.16
N LEU A 729 -21.22 11.56 -16.72
CA LEU A 729 -21.65 11.51 -15.32
C LEU A 729 -21.81 10.07 -14.82
N ASP A 730 -22.41 9.17 -15.60
CA ASP A 730 -22.49 7.73 -15.27
C ASP A 730 -21.10 7.12 -15.05
N LEU A 731 -20.13 7.49 -15.89
CA LEU A 731 -18.75 7.01 -15.80
C LEU A 731 -18.03 7.51 -14.52
N SER A 732 -18.62 8.43 -13.76
CA SER A 732 -18.10 8.88 -12.45
C SER A 732 -18.47 7.97 -11.28
N SER A 733 -19.52 7.15 -11.41
CA SER A 733 -19.89 6.08 -10.46
C SER A 733 -19.37 4.70 -10.87
N HIS A 734 -18.68 4.59 -12.01
CA HIS A 734 -18.13 3.33 -12.52
C HIS A 734 -17.13 2.65 -11.54
N GLU A 735 -17.21 1.32 -11.43
CA GLU A 735 -16.39 0.45 -10.56
C GLU A 735 -14.88 0.73 -10.72
N LYS A 736 -14.33 0.48 -11.92
CA LYS A 736 -12.94 0.75 -12.34
C LYS A 736 -12.49 2.17 -11.93
N GLU A 737 -11.57 2.24 -10.97
CA GLU A 737 -11.01 3.50 -10.45
C GLU A 737 -10.35 4.36 -11.54
N THR A 738 -9.72 3.75 -12.54
CA THR A 738 -9.08 4.42 -13.68
C THR A 738 -10.08 5.18 -14.56
N VAL A 739 -11.25 4.59 -14.80
CA VAL A 739 -12.36 5.21 -15.55
C VAL A 739 -12.96 6.35 -14.73
N ARG A 740 -13.34 6.06 -13.48
CA ARG A 740 -13.97 7.00 -12.56
C ARG A 740 -13.11 8.23 -12.24
N SER A 741 -11.84 8.04 -11.89
CA SER A 741 -10.93 9.17 -11.59
C SER A 741 -10.69 10.07 -12.81
N SER A 742 -10.65 9.49 -14.01
CA SER A 742 -10.61 10.25 -15.27
C SER A 742 -11.92 11.01 -15.50
N ALA A 743 -13.08 10.35 -15.41
CA ALA A 743 -14.40 10.98 -15.57
C ALA A 743 -14.57 12.19 -14.62
N LEU A 744 -14.30 12.01 -13.33
CA LEU A 744 -14.33 13.07 -12.32
C LEU A 744 -13.42 14.25 -12.68
N SER A 745 -12.20 14.00 -13.17
CA SER A 745 -11.26 15.03 -13.61
C SER A 745 -11.76 15.83 -14.82
N PHE A 746 -12.48 15.18 -15.75
CA PHE A 746 -13.15 15.86 -16.86
C PHE A 746 -14.41 16.61 -16.43
N ILE A 747 -15.22 16.07 -15.51
CA ILE A 747 -16.44 16.72 -15.01
C ILE A 747 -16.10 18.01 -14.26
N LYS A 748 -15.06 18.04 -13.41
CA LYS A 748 -14.62 19.28 -12.73
C LYS A 748 -14.33 20.42 -13.72
N ARG A 749 -13.71 20.10 -14.87
CA ARG A 749 -13.43 21.06 -15.95
C ARG A 749 -14.67 21.48 -16.75
N MET A 750 -15.74 20.68 -16.74
CA MET A 750 -17.04 21.06 -17.34
C MET A 750 -17.89 21.88 -16.37
N TYR A 751 -17.75 21.65 -15.07
CA TYR A 751 -18.43 22.36 -13.97
C TYR A 751 -18.01 23.84 -13.84
N GLU A 752 -16.82 24.19 -14.35
CA GLU A 752 -16.39 25.58 -14.59
C GLU A 752 -17.36 26.35 -15.52
N LYS A 753 -18.19 25.67 -16.32
CA LYS A 753 -19.17 26.28 -17.22
C LYS A 753 -20.56 26.33 -16.58
N ASP A 754 -21.05 27.53 -16.32
CA ASP A 754 -22.31 27.75 -15.59
C ASP A 754 -23.51 27.03 -16.24
N GLN A 755 -23.58 27.01 -17.58
CA GLN A 755 -24.60 26.31 -18.37
C GLN A 755 -24.71 24.80 -18.09
N LEU A 756 -23.69 24.18 -17.51
CA LEU A 756 -23.65 22.75 -17.17
C LEU A 756 -23.71 22.50 -15.67
N ARG A 757 -23.51 23.52 -14.84
CA ARG A 757 -23.37 23.40 -13.38
C ARG A 757 -24.61 22.78 -12.75
N ASP A 758 -25.77 23.37 -12.97
CA ASP A 758 -27.07 22.90 -12.48
C ASP A 758 -27.35 21.42 -12.80
N TYR A 759 -27.01 20.97 -14.00
CA TYR A 759 -27.25 19.58 -14.42
C TYR A 759 -26.31 18.61 -13.71
N ILE A 760 -25.03 19.00 -13.55
CA ILE A 760 -24.02 18.21 -12.82
C ILE A 760 -24.37 18.15 -11.32
N GLU A 761 -24.83 19.27 -10.72
CA GLU A 761 -25.25 19.30 -9.31
C GLU A 761 -26.51 18.48 -9.07
N ARG A 762 -27.55 18.61 -9.91
CA ARG A 762 -28.77 17.79 -9.79
C ARG A 762 -28.47 16.30 -9.90
N PHE A 763 -27.60 15.88 -10.82
CA PHE A 763 -27.18 14.47 -10.91
C PHE A 763 -26.48 14.02 -9.61
N ALA A 764 -25.54 14.81 -9.08
CA ALA A 764 -24.82 14.49 -7.85
C ALA A 764 -25.73 14.46 -6.61
N LEU A 765 -26.70 15.38 -6.51
CA LEU A 765 -27.69 15.44 -5.44
C LEU A 765 -28.65 14.25 -5.50
N ASN A 766 -29.19 13.93 -6.68
CA ASN A 766 -30.07 12.77 -6.88
C ASN A 766 -29.40 11.46 -6.45
N TYR A 767 -28.14 11.24 -6.83
CA TYR A 767 -27.37 10.06 -6.40
C TYR A 767 -27.11 10.05 -4.89
N MET A 768 -26.81 11.20 -4.27
CA MET A 768 -26.64 11.28 -2.81
C MET A 768 -27.95 11.01 -2.05
N GLN A 769 -29.10 11.49 -2.55
CA GLN A 769 -30.41 11.29 -1.92
C GLN A 769 -30.82 9.80 -1.84
N LEU A 770 -30.31 8.94 -2.74
CA LEU A 770 -30.53 7.49 -2.64
C LEU A 770 -30.08 6.91 -1.30
N LEU A 771 -29.08 7.53 -0.63
CA LEU A 771 -28.53 7.11 0.66
C LEU A 771 -29.47 7.34 1.86
N VAL A 772 -30.63 7.98 1.65
CA VAL A 772 -31.71 8.07 2.65
C VAL A 772 -32.51 6.76 2.71
N HIS A 773 -32.54 5.99 1.61
CA HIS A 773 -33.24 4.70 1.59
C HIS A 773 -32.47 3.61 2.36
N PRO A 774 -33.16 2.65 3.01
CA PRO A 774 -32.51 1.65 3.86
C PRO A 774 -31.65 0.63 3.09
N ASN A 775 -31.92 0.44 1.79
CA ASN A 775 -31.20 -0.49 0.90
C ASN A 775 -30.88 0.20 -0.45
N PRO A 776 -29.87 -0.26 -1.21
CA PRO A 776 -29.53 0.29 -2.51
C PRO A 776 -30.59 -0.05 -3.57
N PRO A 777 -30.93 0.88 -4.48
CA PRO A 777 -31.75 0.60 -5.66
C PRO A 777 -31.17 -0.51 -6.56
N SER A 778 -32.05 -1.23 -7.27
CA SER A 778 -31.68 -2.38 -8.13
C SER A 778 -30.66 -2.07 -9.23
N MET A 779 -30.60 -0.82 -9.70
CA MET A 779 -29.62 -0.36 -10.71
C MET A 779 -28.16 -0.64 -10.33
N PHE A 780 -27.83 -0.77 -9.04
CA PHE A 780 -26.49 -1.07 -8.56
C PHE A 780 -26.05 -2.54 -8.69
N PHE A 781 -26.94 -3.46 -9.11
CA PHE A 781 -26.66 -4.90 -9.13
C PHE A 781 -26.59 -5.54 -10.52
N GLY A 782 -26.99 -4.81 -11.57
CA GLY A 782 -27.02 -5.27 -12.96
C GLY A 782 -28.30 -6.04 -13.31
N ALA A 783 -28.76 -5.92 -14.56
CA ALA A 783 -30.05 -6.46 -15.00
C ALA A 783 -30.09 -8.00 -15.10
N ASP A 784 -28.94 -8.67 -15.25
CA ASP A 784 -28.84 -10.13 -15.41
C ASP A 784 -28.85 -10.91 -14.07
N LYS A 785 -29.48 -10.38 -13.02
CA LYS A 785 -29.52 -11.03 -11.70
C LYS A 785 -30.88 -10.89 -11.02
N ASP A 786 -31.60 -12.00 -10.95
CA ASP A 786 -32.74 -12.23 -10.05
C ASP A 786 -32.27 -12.32 -8.58
N ILE A 787 -31.67 -11.23 -8.07
CA ILE A 787 -31.42 -11.05 -6.64
C ILE A 787 -32.69 -10.45 -6.05
N GLU A 788 -33.40 -11.24 -5.25
CA GLU A 788 -34.58 -10.80 -4.52
C GLU A 788 -34.29 -9.59 -3.62
N VAL A 789 -35.34 -8.81 -3.40
CA VAL A 789 -35.34 -7.50 -2.73
C VAL A 789 -34.56 -7.50 -1.40
N ALA A 790 -33.78 -6.44 -1.17
CA ALA A 790 -33.07 -6.10 0.07
C ALA A 790 -31.71 -6.78 0.35
N SER A 791 -30.76 -6.65 -0.59
CA SER A 791 -29.34 -6.59 -0.21
C SER A 791 -29.05 -5.30 0.59
N PRO A 792 -28.23 -5.33 1.66
CA PRO A 792 -27.89 -4.13 2.43
C PRO A 792 -26.83 -3.27 1.73
N TRP A 793 -26.74 -1.99 2.12
CA TRP A 793 -25.69 -1.08 1.65
C TRP A 793 -24.28 -1.62 1.90
N THR A 794 -23.47 -1.66 0.85
CA THR A 794 -22.03 -1.96 0.93
C THR A 794 -21.22 -0.66 0.94
N GLU A 795 -20.00 -0.69 1.48
CA GLU A 795 -19.11 0.48 1.43
C GLU A 795 -18.85 0.92 -0.03
N GLU A 796 -18.85 -0.01 -0.99
CA GLU A 796 -18.68 0.30 -2.41
C GLU A 796 -19.90 1.00 -3.04
N THR A 797 -21.13 0.51 -2.81
CA THR A 797 -22.36 1.13 -3.35
C THR A 797 -22.64 2.50 -2.72
N VAL A 798 -22.35 2.67 -1.43
CA VAL A 798 -22.39 3.98 -0.77
C VAL A 798 -21.38 4.94 -1.39
N MET A 799 -20.17 4.46 -1.69
CA MET A 799 -19.14 5.29 -2.32
C MET A 799 -19.47 5.64 -3.77
N GLN A 800 -20.10 4.75 -4.54
CA GLN A 800 -20.59 5.03 -5.90
C GLN A 800 -21.53 6.24 -5.93
N CYS A 801 -22.41 6.38 -4.94
CA CYS A 801 -23.30 7.54 -4.78
C CYS A 801 -22.55 8.83 -4.42
N LEU A 802 -21.43 8.73 -3.67
CA LEU A 802 -20.71 9.87 -3.12
C LEU A 802 -19.56 10.40 -4.01
N TYR A 803 -19.03 9.61 -4.94
CA TYR A 803 -17.79 9.96 -5.66
C TYR A 803 -17.85 11.31 -6.39
N LEU A 804 -18.91 11.56 -7.19
CA LEU A 804 -19.08 12.83 -7.88
C LEU A 804 -19.29 13.97 -6.88
N TYR A 805 -20.20 13.76 -5.93
CA TYR A 805 -20.60 14.76 -4.96
C TYR A 805 -19.41 15.27 -4.13
N LEU A 806 -18.61 14.36 -3.56
CA LEU A 806 -17.39 14.69 -2.81
C LEU A 806 -16.29 15.31 -3.69
N ALA A 807 -16.32 15.07 -5.00
CA ALA A 807 -15.41 15.71 -5.94
C ALA A 807 -15.82 17.16 -6.28
N LEU A 808 -17.12 17.51 -6.17
CA LEU A 808 -17.65 18.87 -6.38
C LEU A 808 -17.63 19.73 -5.12
N LEU A 809 -17.70 19.12 -3.93
CA LEU A 809 -17.75 19.82 -2.64
C LEU A 809 -16.63 20.88 -2.41
N PRO A 810 -15.37 20.71 -2.90
CA PRO A 810 -14.33 21.75 -2.85
C PRO A 810 -14.44 22.84 -3.92
N LEU A 811 -15.42 22.77 -4.82
CA LEU A 811 -15.69 23.77 -5.87
C LEU A 811 -16.93 24.61 -5.54
N ASN A 812 -17.95 24.01 -4.90
CA ASN A 812 -19.09 24.72 -4.34
C ASN A 812 -19.34 24.26 -2.90
N HIS A 813 -18.96 25.13 -1.96
CA HIS A 813 -18.99 24.81 -0.54
C HIS A 813 -20.41 24.70 0.04
N LYS A 814 -21.43 25.27 -0.65
CA LYS A 814 -22.84 25.27 -0.19
C LYS A 814 -23.43 23.88 -0.09
N LEU A 815 -22.92 22.95 -0.92
CA LEU A 815 -23.33 21.55 -0.92
C LEU A 815 -23.18 20.93 0.48
N VAL A 816 -22.24 21.39 1.32
CA VAL A 816 -22.00 20.81 2.66
C VAL A 816 -23.24 20.76 3.57
N HIS A 817 -24.22 21.64 3.37
CA HIS A 817 -25.49 21.65 4.12
C HIS A 817 -26.41 20.50 3.69
N GLU A 818 -26.49 20.21 2.39
CA GLU A 818 -27.22 19.06 1.83
C GLU A 818 -26.60 17.73 2.30
N LEU A 819 -25.26 17.66 2.35
CA LEU A 819 -24.56 16.51 2.91
C LEU A 819 -24.89 16.34 4.41
N ALA A 820 -24.96 17.45 5.16
CA ALA A 820 -25.33 17.39 6.57
C ALA A 820 -26.79 16.95 6.77
N ALA A 821 -27.73 17.38 5.90
CA ALA A 821 -29.11 16.92 5.91
C ALA A 821 -29.22 15.40 5.68
N VAL A 822 -28.70 14.90 4.55
CA VAL A 822 -28.69 13.45 4.26
C VAL A 822 -27.92 12.66 5.34
N TYR A 823 -26.84 13.22 5.90
CA TYR A 823 -26.13 12.60 7.03
C TYR A 823 -26.97 12.52 8.31
N THR A 824 -27.96 13.39 8.54
CA THR A 824 -28.87 13.23 9.70
C THR A 824 -29.82 12.04 9.51
N GLU A 825 -30.33 11.81 8.30
CA GLU A 825 -31.34 10.78 7.99
C GLU A 825 -30.74 9.39 7.71
N ALA A 826 -29.55 9.32 7.13
CA ALA A 826 -28.92 8.06 6.70
C ALA A 826 -28.65 7.04 7.83
N ILE A 827 -28.57 5.75 7.49
CA ILE A 827 -28.28 4.68 8.47
C ILE A 827 -26.82 4.69 8.97
N ALA A 828 -26.59 4.03 10.12
CA ALA A 828 -25.30 4.07 10.83
C ALA A 828 -24.08 3.56 10.03
N ASP A 829 -24.26 2.69 9.03
CA ASP A 829 -23.20 2.22 8.13
C ASP A 829 -22.84 3.25 7.06
N ILE A 830 -23.84 3.95 6.50
CA ILE A 830 -23.64 5.08 5.59
C ILE A 830 -22.93 6.22 6.33
N LYS A 831 -23.38 6.57 7.55
CA LYS A 831 -22.70 7.58 8.39
C LYS A 831 -21.23 7.21 8.64
N ARG A 832 -20.93 5.93 8.92
CA ARG A 832 -19.54 5.45 9.06
C ARG A 832 -18.73 5.58 7.77
N SER A 833 -19.32 5.29 6.62
CA SER A 833 -18.66 5.43 5.31
C SER A 833 -18.35 6.89 4.99
N VAL A 834 -19.33 7.81 5.12
CA VAL A 834 -19.15 9.26 4.93
C VAL A 834 -18.00 9.81 5.80
N LEU A 835 -17.96 9.47 7.09
CA LEU A 835 -16.91 9.92 8.01
C LEU A 835 -15.49 9.47 7.64
N ARG A 836 -15.33 8.37 6.89
CA ARG A 836 -14.03 7.93 6.37
C ARG A 836 -13.54 8.85 5.25
N VAL A 837 -14.40 9.10 4.26
CA VAL A 837 -14.01 9.70 2.97
C VAL A 837 -14.11 11.23 2.88
N ILE A 838 -14.85 11.86 3.81
CA ILE A 838 -15.00 13.33 3.88
C ILE A 838 -13.68 14.09 4.14
N GLU A 839 -12.60 13.38 4.43
CA GLU A 839 -11.29 13.94 4.78
C GLU A 839 -10.60 14.74 3.66
N GLN A 840 -10.56 14.24 2.42
CA GLN A 840 -9.94 15.01 1.34
C GLN A 840 -10.78 16.23 0.91
N PRO A 841 -12.12 16.13 0.75
CA PRO A 841 -12.95 17.28 0.39
C PRO A 841 -12.86 18.44 1.39
N ILE A 842 -12.93 18.17 2.70
CA ILE A 842 -12.87 19.21 3.74
C ILE A 842 -11.51 19.92 3.76
N ARG A 843 -10.39 19.21 3.55
CA ARG A 843 -9.07 19.85 3.39
C ARG A 843 -9.01 20.73 2.12
N GLY A 844 -9.79 20.43 1.09
CA GLY A 844 -9.91 21.24 -0.12
C GLY A 844 -10.69 22.55 0.09
N MET A 845 -11.72 22.53 0.94
CA MET A 845 -12.54 23.72 1.25
C MET A 845 -11.82 24.74 2.15
N GLY A 846 -10.98 24.26 3.07
CA GLY A 846 -10.22 25.09 4.02
C GLY A 846 -11.05 25.67 5.17
N MET A 847 -10.37 26.10 6.24
CA MET A 847 -11.01 26.53 7.49
C MET A 847 -11.69 27.92 7.42
N ASN A 848 -11.43 28.70 6.37
CA ASN A 848 -12.01 30.02 6.14
C ASN A 848 -13.26 29.97 5.25
N SER A 849 -13.82 28.78 5.00
CA SER A 849 -15.04 28.62 4.22
C SER A 849 -16.26 29.13 5.03
N PRO A 850 -17.01 30.14 4.54
CA PRO A 850 -18.16 30.67 5.28
C PRO A 850 -19.26 29.63 5.46
N GLU A 851 -19.43 28.72 4.50
CA GLU A 851 -20.41 27.63 4.57
C GLU A 851 -20.03 26.57 5.63
N LEU A 852 -18.74 26.35 5.88
CA LEU A 852 -18.30 25.48 6.99
C LEU A 852 -18.48 26.16 8.35
N LEU A 853 -18.22 27.47 8.45
CA LEU A 853 -18.49 28.24 9.66
C LEU A 853 -20.00 28.29 9.98
N LEU A 854 -20.83 28.46 8.95
CA LEU A 854 -22.29 28.36 9.06
C LEU A 854 -22.74 26.96 9.50
N LEU A 855 -22.19 25.89 8.91
CA LEU A 855 -22.52 24.52 9.34
C LEU A 855 -22.12 24.22 10.80
N VAL A 856 -21.05 24.83 11.32
CA VAL A 856 -20.70 24.76 12.75
C VAL A 856 -21.73 25.53 13.60
N GLU A 857 -22.17 26.70 13.16
CA GLU A 857 -23.13 27.54 13.89
C GLU A 857 -24.55 26.93 13.92
N THR A 858 -25.07 26.51 12.77
CA THR A 858 -26.43 25.98 12.59
C THR A 858 -26.48 24.45 12.51
N CYS A 859 -25.49 23.75 13.07
CA CYS A 859 -25.31 22.30 13.02
C CYS A 859 -26.64 21.51 13.14
N PRO A 860 -27.06 20.73 12.13
CA PRO A 860 -28.27 19.90 12.22
C PRO A 860 -28.22 18.89 13.39
N LYS A 861 -29.40 18.45 13.88
CA LYS A 861 -29.49 17.48 14.99
C LYS A 861 -29.12 16.09 14.47
N GLY A 862 -28.07 15.47 15.02
CA GLY A 862 -27.51 14.22 14.52
C GLY A 862 -26.29 14.40 13.59
N ALA A 863 -25.90 15.64 13.27
CA ALA A 863 -24.71 15.97 12.47
C ALA A 863 -23.46 16.29 13.34
N GLU A 864 -23.57 16.26 14.67
CA GLU A 864 -22.48 16.63 15.60
C GLU A 864 -21.21 15.79 15.37
N THR A 865 -21.36 14.52 14.98
CA THR A 865 -20.24 13.62 14.64
C THR A 865 -19.56 13.99 13.32
N LEU A 866 -20.31 14.44 12.32
CA LEU A 866 -19.78 14.96 11.06
C LEU A 866 -19.00 16.25 11.31
N VAL A 867 -19.58 17.20 12.05
CA VAL A 867 -18.89 18.45 12.44
C VAL A 867 -17.63 18.16 13.25
N THR A 868 -17.68 17.25 14.23
CA THR A 868 -16.49 16.84 15.01
C THR A 868 -15.37 16.27 14.12
N ARG A 869 -15.72 15.50 13.08
CA ARG A 869 -14.75 14.97 12.10
C ARG A 869 -14.18 16.10 11.24
N CYS A 870 -15.01 17.00 10.71
CA CYS A 870 -14.59 18.17 9.94
C CYS A 870 -13.63 19.07 10.73
N LEU A 871 -13.96 19.40 11.98
CA LEU A 871 -13.10 20.20 12.87
C LEU A 871 -11.72 19.54 13.07
N ASN A 872 -11.68 18.23 13.30
CA ASN A 872 -10.41 17.50 13.40
C ASN A 872 -9.59 17.55 12.09
N ILE A 873 -10.24 17.38 10.94
CA ILE A 873 -9.58 17.42 9.63
C ILE A 873 -8.94 18.80 9.35
N LEU A 874 -9.63 19.88 9.75
CA LEU A 874 -9.17 21.26 9.56
C LEU A 874 -8.03 21.66 10.51
N THR A 875 -8.04 21.14 11.75
CA THR A 875 -7.11 21.55 12.83
C THR A 875 -5.95 20.58 13.09
N GLU A 876 -5.86 19.47 12.34
CA GLU A 876 -4.81 18.45 12.49
C GLU A 876 -3.40 19.02 12.25
N LYS A 877 -3.24 19.92 11.27
CA LYS A 877 -1.94 20.38 10.75
C LYS A 877 -1.76 21.90 10.73
N VAL A 878 -2.80 22.64 11.08
CA VAL A 878 -2.86 24.11 11.02
C VAL A 878 -3.58 24.59 12.28
N PRO A 879 -3.11 25.65 12.97
CA PRO A 879 -3.82 26.22 14.12
C PRO A 879 -5.22 26.71 13.72
N PRO A 880 -6.24 26.59 14.59
CA PRO A 880 -7.61 27.02 14.29
C PRO A 880 -7.69 28.54 14.10
N SER A 881 -8.53 28.99 13.15
CA SER A 881 -8.86 30.42 12.99
C SER A 881 -9.74 30.93 14.14
N PRO A 882 -9.64 32.21 14.54
CA PRO A 882 -10.39 32.75 15.68
C PRO A 882 -11.91 32.67 15.49
N GLU A 883 -12.39 32.89 14.26
CA GLU A 883 -13.82 32.74 13.89
C GLU A 883 -14.31 31.30 14.10
N LEU A 884 -13.49 30.30 13.75
CA LEU A 884 -13.82 28.89 13.98
C LEU A 884 -13.87 28.55 15.46
N VAL A 885 -12.93 29.08 16.26
CA VAL A 885 -12.93 28.93 17.72
C VAL A 885 -14.20 29.52 18.33
N GLU A 886 -14.62 30.70 17.88
CA GLU A 886 -15.83 31.38 18.35
C GLU A 886 -17.10 30.55 18.07
N ARG A 887 -17.32 30.10 16.82
CA ARG A 887 -18.51 29.28 16.49
C ARG A 887 -18.52 27.92 17.21
N VAL A 888 -17.35 27.31 17.41
CA VAL A 888 -17.23 26.05 18.19
C VAL A 888 -17.49 26.28 19.69
N ARG A 889 -16.98 27.38 20.27
CA ARG A 889 -17.28 27.80 21.65
C ARG A 889 -18.78 28.00 21.84
N ASP A 890 -19.43 28.67 20.90
CA ASP A 890 -20.86 28.94 20.97
C ASP A 890 -21.69 27.67 20.88
N LEU A 891 -21.40 26.76 19.94
CA LEU A 891 -22.10 25.48 19.83
C LEU A 891 -21.88 24.59 21.08
N TYR A 892 -20.68 24.60 21.67
CA TYR A 892 -20.39 23.88 22.91
C TYR A 892 -21.28 24.37 24.06
N HIS A 893 -21.37 25.68 24.29
CA HIS A 893 -22.17 26.25 25.37
C HIS A 893 -23.68 26.19 25.11
N LYS A 894 -24.13 26.35 23.85
CA LYS A 894 -25.55 26.35 23.48
C LYS A 894 -26.16 24.95 23.40
N ARG A 895 -25.38 23.90 23.08
CA ARG A 895 -25.95 22.57 22.75
C ARG A 895 -25.07 21.34 22.97
N VAL A 896 -23.76 21.39 22.72
CA VAL A 896 -22.91 20.18 22.69
C VAL A 896 -22.08 20.04 23.96
N ALA A 897 -22.60 19.32 24.96
CA ALA A 897 -21.96 19.20 26.27
C ALA A 897 -20.65 18.37 26.32
N ASP A 898 -20.37 17.54 25.30
CA ASP A 898 -19.21 16.65 25.27
C ASP A 898 -17.90 17.42 25.10
N ILE A 899 -17.02 17.35 26.11
CA ILE A 899 -15.74 18.06 26.14
C ILE A 899 -14.80 17.67 24.97
N ARG A 900 -15.01 16.50 24.35
CA ARG A 900 -14.25 16.07 23.15
C ARG A 900 -14.46 17.01 21.96
N PHE A 901 -15.56 17.76 21.92
CA PHE A 901 -15.84 18.74 20.88
C PHE A 901 -14.87 19.94 20.88
N LEU A 902 -14.23 20.25 22.03
CA LEU A 902 -13.24 21.32 22.15
C LEU A 902 -11.80 20.89 21.83
N ILE A 903 -11.51 19.58 21.76
CA ILE A 903 -10.15 19.06 21.49
C ILE A 903 -9.58 19.54 20.13
N PRO A 904 -10.35 19.64 19.03
CA PRO A 904 -9.85 20.18 17.76
C PRO A 904 -9.34 21.62 17.87
N VAL A 905 -10.09 22.48 18.58
CA VAL A 905 -9.83 23.93 18.65
C VAL A 905 -9.01 24.34 19.87
N ILE A 906 -8.53 23.40 20.69
CA ILE A 906 -7.98 23.67 22.03
C ILE A 906 -6.80 24.66 22.04
N ASN A 907 -6.01 24.71 20.96
CA ASN A 907 -4.88 25.64 20.83
C ASN A 907 -5.28 27.09 20.50
N GLY A 908 -6.56 27.35 20.18
CA GLY A 908 -7.10 28.70 19.97
C GLY A 908 -7.99 29.21 21.10
N LEU A 909 -8.26 28.39 22.13
CA LEU A 909 -8.99 28.78 23.33
C LEU A 909 -8.13 29.64 24.27
N GLU A 910 -8.76 30.47 25.09
CA GLU A 910 -8.03 31.23 26.11
C GLU A 910 -7.47 30.31 27.21
N LYS A 911 -6.36 30.73 27.82
CA LYS A 911 -5.74 30.08 29.00
C LYS A 911 -6.75 29.79 30.12
N THR A 912 -7.67 30.73 30.36
CA THR A 912 -8.80 30.64 31.29
C THR A 912 -9.74 29.47 30.95
N GLU A 913 -10.15 29.35 29.69
CA GLU A 913 -11.00 28.29 29.18
C GLU A 913 -10.31 26.92 29.24
N VAL A 914 -9.04 26.83 28.81
CA VAL A 914 -8.27 25.58 28.85
C VAL A 914 -8.12 25.07 30.29
N ILE A 915 -7.86 25.95 31.26
CA ILE A 915 -7.77 25.56 32.68
C ILE A 915 -9.14 25.12 33.25
N GLN A 916 -10.25 25.71 32.80
CA GLN A 916 -11.60 25.27 33.17
C GLN A 916 -12.00 23.93 32.52
N ALA A 917 -11.53 23.67 31.29
CA ALA A 917 -11.74 22.42 30.58
C ALA A 917 -10.89 21.26 31.14
N LEU A 918 -9.70 21.54 31.66
CA LEU A 918 -8.69 20.55 32.07
C LEU A 918 -9.24 19.44 33.02
N PRO A 919 -10.05 19.71 34.06
CA PRO A 919 -10.61 18.68 34.94
C PRO A 919 -11.65 17.75 34.27
N LYS A 920 -12.24 18.17 33.15
CA LYS A 920 -13.08 17.30 32.29
C LYS A 920 -12.19 16.49 31.34
N LEU A 921 -11.20 17.14 30.72
CA LEU A 921 -10.28 16.51 29.75
C LEU A 921 -9.47 15.35 30.37
N ILE A 922 -8.92 15.51 31.57
CA ILE A 922 -8.11 14.45 32.21
C ILE A 922 -8.90 13.22 32.70
N LYS A 923 -10.23 13.25 32.62
CA LYS A 923 -11.10 12.09 32.89
C LYS A 923 -11.36 11.22 31.64
N LEU A 924 -10.90 11.67 30.47
CA LEU A 924 -11.00 10.89 29.23
C LEU A 924 -10.02 9.70 29.24
N ASN A 925 -10.12 8.84 28.21
CA ASN A 925 -9.19 7.73 28.01
C ASN A 925 -7.73 8.26 27.96
N PRO A 926 -6.76 7.63 28.66
CA PRO A 926 -5.36 8.08 28.69
C PRO A 926 -4.71 8.36 27.32
N THR A 927 -5.10 7.65 26.26
CA THR A 927 -4.63 7.92 24.89
C THR A 927 -5.09 9.29 24.39
N VAL A 928 -6.35 9.65 24.66
CA VAL A 928 -6.92 10.97 24.31
C VAL A 928 -6.31 12.06 25.21
N VAL A 929 -6.06 11.78 26.49
CA VAL A 929 -5.35 12.73 27.38
C VAL A 929 -3.94 13.01 26.86
N LYS A 930 -3.21 12.00 26.39
CA LYS A 930 -1.90 12.20 25.75
C LYS A 930 -2.02 12.97 24.43
N GLU A 931 -3.04 12.72 23.61
CA GLU A 931 -3.27 13.52 22.39
C GLU A 931 -3.53 15.00 22.71
N VAL A 932 -4.39 15.29 23.69
CA VAL A 932 -4.68 16.64 24.18
C VAL A 932 -3.42 17.35 24.67
N PHE A 933 -2.58 16.66 25.45
CA PHE A 933 -1.29 17.22 25.90
C PHE A 933 -0.32 17.42 24.74
N ASN A 934 -0.26 16.49 23.77
CA ASN A 934 0.57 16.66 22.58
C ASN A 934 0.12 17.88 21.75
N ARG A 935 -1.20 18.09 21.54
CA ARG A 935 -1.70 19.29 20.84
C ARG A 935 -1.30 20.58 21.58
N LEU A 936 -1.48 20.64 22.90
CA LEU A 936 -1.11 21.80 23.73
C LEU A 936 0.42 22.06 23.79
N LEU A 937 1.25 21.03 23.75
CA LEU A 937 2.70 21.14 23.94
C LEU A 937 3.48 21.26 22.63
N CYS A 938 3.06 20.58 21.55
CA CYS A 938 3.83 20.51 20.30
C CYS A 938 3.70 21.75 19.39
N ALA A 939 2.87 22.74 19.75
CA ALA A 939 2.74 24.00 19.02
C ALA A 939 4.05 24.83 18.95
N GLN A 940 5.09 24.46 19.70
CA GLN A 940 6.40 25.14 19.71
C GLN A 940 7.45 24.54 18.74
N HIS A 941 7.09 23.55 17.91
CA HIS A 941 8.02 22.87 16.99
C HIS A 941 7.59 22.90 15.51
N SER A 942 6.70 23.81 15.11
CA SER A 942 6.44 24.10 13.70
C SER A 942 7.28 25.30 13.26
N GLU A 943 8.34 25.06 12.50
CA GLU A 943 9.18 26.13 11.95
C GLU A 943 8.37 26.95 10.93
N GLY A 944 8.04 28.20 11.30
CA GLY A 944 7.39 29.19 10.43
C GLY A 944 6.01 29.70 10.88
N GLY A 945 5.36 29.08 11.88
CA GLY A 945 4.02 29.46 12.34
C GLY A 945 4.01 30.17 13.70
N SER A 946 3.51 31.41 13.77
CA SER A 946 3.49 32.22 15.02
C SER A 946 2.34 31.87 15.99
N SER A 947 1.87 30.63 16.01
CA SER A 947 0.80 30.17 16.92
C SER A 947 1.36 29.80 18.31
N VAL A 948 1.43 30.77 19.20
CA VAL A 948 1.81 30.54 20.61
C VAL A 948 0.75 29.69 21.30
N SER A 949 1.15 28.59 21.96
CA SER A 949 0.22 27.77 22.76
C SER A 949 -0.39 28.59 23.90
N PRO A 950 -1.70 28.47 24.20
CA PRO A 950 -2.36 29.23 25.27
C PRO A 950 -1.89 28.85 26.69
N VAL A 951 -1.13 27.75 26.84
CA VAL A 951 -0.59 27.29 28.13
C VAL A 951 0.83 26.77 27.92
N THR A 952 1.83 27.33 28.61
CA THR A 952 3.21 26.82 28.55
C THR A 952 3.34 25.48 29.30
N PRO A 953 4.38 24.66 29.04
CA PRO A 953 4.56 23.38 29.73
C PRO A 953 4.63 23.51 31.27
N SER A 954 5.27 24.57 31.78
CA SER A 954 5.32 24.83 33.22
C SER A 954 3.94 25.16 33.78
N GLU A 955 3.17 26.00 33.09
CA GLU A 955 1.81 26.37 33.49
C GLU A 955 0.82 25.21 33.42
N LEU A 956 0.96 24.29 32.46
CA LEU A 956 0.12 23.10 32.36
C LEU A 956 0.35 22.18 33.57
N LEU A 957 1.62 21.91 33.91
CA LEU A 957 1.95 21.08 35.06
C LEU A 957 1.55 21.73 36.39
N ILE A 958 1.63 23.06 36.51
CA ILE A 958 1.11 23.82 37.67
C ILE A 958 -0.42 23.78 37.72
N ALA A 959 -1.11 23.95 36.58
CA ALA A 959 -2.57 23.87 36.50
C ALA A 959 -3.07 22.51 36.99
N LEU A 960 -2.41 21.41 36.60
CA LEU A 960 -2.70 20.06 37.11
C LEU A 960 -2.56 19.93 38.64
N HIS A 961 -1.59 20.62 39.26
CA HIS A 961 -1.42 20.63 40.72
C HIS A 961 -2.49 21.47 41.44
N ASN A 962 -3.06 22.46 40.73
CA ASN A 962 -4.07 23.38 41.25
C ASN A 962 -5.52 22.90 40.98
N ILE A 963 -5.73 21.73 40.37
CA ILE A 963 -7.05 21.13 40.23
C ILE A 963 -7.58 20.73 41.62
N ASP A 964 -8.74 21.27 41.97
CA ASP A 964 -9.44 20.89 43.19
C ASP A 964 -9.86 19.41 43.15
N SER A 965 -9.49 18.69 44.21
CA SER A 965 -9.91 17.34 44.55
C SER A 965 -11.42 17.09 44.54
N THR A 966 -12.27 18.11 44.68
CA THR A 966 -13.73 17.96 44.50
C THR A 966 -14.13 17.77 43.04
N LYS A 967 -13.36 18.34 42.09
CA LYS A 967 -13.68 18.38 40.66
C LYS A 967 -13.09 17.21 39.90
N CYS A 968 -11.93 16.70 40.30
CA CYS A 968 -11.31 15.50 39.71
C CYS A 968 -10.62 14.64 40.77
N ASP A 969 -10.65 13.32 40.56
CA ASP A 969 -10.05 12.38 41.50
C ASP A 969 -8.52 12.42 41.44
N MET A 970 -7.89 12.14 42.60
CA MET A 970 -6.44 12.19 42.74
C MET A 970 -5.71 11.16 41.87
N LYS A 971 -6.34 10.04 41.46
CA LYS A 971 -5.69 9.04 40.60
C LYS A 971 -5.59 9.55 39.16
N SER A 972 -6.61 10.23 38.64
CA SER A 972 -6.59 10.87 37.32
C SER A 972 -5.60 12.02 37.25
N ILE A 973 -5.52 12.87 38.29
CA ILE A 973 -4.49 13.92 38.37
C ILE A 973 -3.08 13.31 38.40
N ILE A 974 -2.84 12.26 39.19
CA ILE A 974 -1.55 11.55 39.21
C ILE A 974 -1.22 10.93 37.84
N LYS A 975 -2.17 10.33 37.14
CA LYS A 975 -1.99 9.83 35.76
C LYS A 975 -1.61 10.96 34.80
N ALA A 976 -2.30 12.09 34.84
CA ALA A 976 -2.01 13.26 34.01
C ALA A 976 -0.60 13.81 34.27
N THR A 977 -0.20 13.99 35.54
CA THR A 977 1.16 14.44 35.87
C THR A 977 2.24 13.43 35.43
N ASN A 978 1.98 12.12 35.54
CA ASN A 978 2.89 11.09 35.03
C ASN A 978 3.02 11.13 33.49
N LEU A 979 1.96 11.46 32.75
CA LEU A 979 2.01 11.65 31.30
C LEU A 979 2.89 12.85 30.92
N CYS A 980 2.79 13.98 31.65
CA CYS A 980 3.71 15.11 31.45
C CYS A 980 5.17 14.69 31.65
N PHE A 981 5.47 14.00 32.76
CA PHE A 981 6.81 13.49 33.05
C PHE A 981 7.33 12.42 32.05
N ALA A 982 6.47 11.82 31.21
CA ALA A 982 6.93 10.90 30.17
C ALA A 982 7.62 11.64 29.01
N GLU A 983 7.20 12.88 28.70
CA GLU A 983 7.70 13.68 27.58
C GLU A 983 8.97 14.46 27.98
N LYS A 984 10.06 13.72 28.23
CA LYS A 984 11.37 14.21 28.71
C LYS A 984 11.99 15.34 27.86
N ASN A 985 11.62 15.44 26.59
CA ASN A 985 12.11 16.48 25.68
C ASN A 985 11.48 17.85 25.99
N VAL A 986 10.27 17.85 26.56
CA VAL A 986 9.51 19.06 26.91
C VAL A 986 9.74 19.44 28.38
N TYR A 987 9.68 18.45 29.27
CA TYR A 987 9.87 18.66 30.71
C TYR A 987 11.34 18.51 31.13
N THR A 988 12.16 19.45 30.65
CA THR A 988 13.59 19.53 30.97
C THR A 988 13.84 19.91 32.43
N SER A 989 15.10 19.80 32.88
CA SER A 989 15.51 20.21 34.23
C SER A 989 15.22 21.69 34.54
N GLU A 990 15.20 22.56 33.53
CA GLU A 990 14.92 23.99 33.68
C GLU A 990 13.41 24.24 33.85
N VAL A 991 12.59 23.64 32.99
CA VAL A 991 11.12 23.71 33.09
C VAL A 991 10.64 23.17 34.45
N LEU A 992 11.19 22.04 34.88
CA LEU A 992 10.87 21.44 36.18
C LEU A 992 11.37 22.28 37.36
N ALA A 993 12.51 22.98 37.23
CA ALA A 993 12.97 23.91 38.27
C ALA A 993 12.01 25.10 38.43
N VAL A 994 11.53 25.69 37.33
CA VAL A 994 10.51 26.76 37.34
C VAL A 994 9.20 26.27 37.99
N VAL A 995 8.73 25.07 37.61
CA VAL A 995 7.52 24.46 38.21
C VAL A 995 7.69 24.25 39.72
N MET A 996 8.79 23.64 40.16
CA MET A 996 9.02 23.38 41.58
C MET A 996 9.15 24.67 42.40
N GLN A 997 9.80 25.71 41.86
CA GLN A 997 9.87 27.03 42.49
C GLN A 997 8.47 27.66 42.66
N GLN A 998 7.67 27.72 41.59
CA GLN A 998 6.34 28.33 41.65
C GLN A 998 5.37 27.53 42.54
N LEU A 999 5.40 26.19 42.51
CA LEU A 999 4.58 25.35 43.41
C LEU A 999 4.99 25.47 44.88
N MET A 1000 6.28 25.67 45.18
CA MET A 1000 6.76 25.95 46.54
C MET A 1000 6.30 27.33 47.02
N ASP A 1001 6.24 28.32 46.14
CA ASP A 1001 5.89 29.71 46.51
C ASP A 1001 4.39 29.91 46.80
N GLN A 1002 3.52 28.99 46.39
CA GLN A 1002 2.08 29.00 46.71
C GLN A 1002 1.75 28.84 48.22
N SER A 1003 0.53 29.23 48.59
CA SER A 1003 -0.05 29.04 49.93
C SER A 1003 -1.58 28.89 49.82
N PRO A 1004 -2.19 27.76 50.25
CA PRO A 1004 -1.58 26.56 50.82
C PRO A 1004 -0.64 25.81 49.86
N LEU A 1005 0.19 24.91 50.39
CA LEU A 1005 1.11 24.10 49.58
C LEU A 1005 0.34 22.98 48.84
N PRO A 1006 0.56 22.78 47.51
CA PRO A 1006 -0.08 21.71 46.74
C PRO A 1006 0.25 20.30 47.26
N MET A 1007 -0.77 19.45 47.39
CA MET A 1007 -0.63 18.07 47.91
C MET A 1007 0.35 17.20 47.10
N LEU A 1008 0.52 17.47 45.81
CA LEU A 1008 1.40 16.70 44.91
C LEU A 1008 2.82 17.28 44.79
N LEU A 1009 3.13 18.44 45.41
CA LEU A 1009 4.43 19.12 45.30
C LEU A 1009 5.61 18.16 45.53
N MET A 1010 5.64 17.45 46.66
CA MET A 1010 6.77 16.56 46.97
C MET A 1010 6.83 15.31 46.08
N ARG A 1011 5.72 14.87 45.48
CA ARG A 1011 5.75 13.81 44.45
C ARG A 1011 6.50 14.32 43.22
N THR A 1012 6.16 15.53 42.76
CA THR A 1012 6.79 16.20 41.62
C THR A 1012 8.27 16.50 41.87
N VAL A 1013 8.65 16.87 43.11
CA VAL A 1013 10.06 17.01 43.51
C VAL A 1013 10.81 15.67 43.46
N LEU A 1014 10.28 14.61 44.07
CA LEU A 1014 10.88 13.27 44.06
C LEU A 1014 11.00 12.69 42.64
N GLN A 1015 10.01 12.92 41.79
CA GLN A 1015 9.99 12.47 40.39
C GLN A 1015 10.99 13.25 39.54
N SER A 1016 11.09 14.58 39.73
CA SER A 1016 12.10 15.44 39.08
C SER A 1016 13.53 15.06 39.48
N LEU A 1017 13.80 14.79 40.77
CA LEU A 1017 15.09 14.28 41.24
C LEU A 1017 15.45 12.93 40.61
N THR A 1018 14.47 12.04 40.45
CA THR A 1018 14.67 10.70 39.88
C THR A 1018 14.96 10.75 38.39
N MET A 1019 14.44 11.75 37.66
CA MET A 1019 14.75 11.96 36.24
C MET A 1019 16.02 12.79 36.00
N TYR A 1020 16.28 13.78 36.85
CA TYR A 1020 17.39 14.72 36.71
C TYR A 1020 18.16 14.90 38.04
N PRO A 1021 19.04 13.95 38.43
CA PRO A 1021 19.79 14.01 39.70
C PRO A 1021 20.62 15.29 39.91
N ARG A 1022 21.01 15.96 38.81
CA ARG A 1022 21.69 17.28 38.84
C ARG A 1022 20.90 18.38 39.56
N LEU A 1023 19.58 18.22 39.72
CA LEU A 1023 18.73 19.14 40.48
C LEU A 1023 18.89 19.02 42.01
N GLY A 1024 19.70 18.07 42.53
CA GLY A 1024 19.90 17.84 43.97
C GLY A 1024 20.13 19.11 44.79
N GLY A 1025 21.13 19.92 44.43
CA GLY A 1025 21.43 21.18 45.13
C GLY A 1025 20.33 22.24 45.05
N PHE A 1026 19.59 22.30 43.93
CA PHE A 1026 18.42 23.17 43.79
C PHE A 1026 17.27 22.70 44.70
N VAL A 1027 17.06 21.39 44.83
CA VAL A 1027 16.06 20.84 45.73
C VAL A 1027 16.44 21.00 47.20
N MET A 1028 17.72 20.98 47.59
CA MET A 1028 18.12 21.34 48.96
C MET A 1028 17.69 22.76 49.34
N ASN A 1029 17.81 23.72 48.42
CA ASN A 1029 17.32 25.09 48.62
C ASN A 1029 15.78 25.15 48.76
N ILE A 1030 15.05 24.32 48.00
CA ILE A 1030 13.59 24.18 48.14
C ILE A 1030 13.22 23.59 49.51
N LEU A 1031 13.90 22.53 49.96
CA LEU A 1031 13.65 21.90 51.26
C LEU A 1031 13.90 22.89 52.42
N SER A 1032 15.00 23.64 52.38
CA SER A 1032 15.29 24.71 53.36
C SER A 1032 14.18 25.79 53.40
N ARG A 1033 13.68 26.23 52.24
CA ARG A 1033 12.54 27.17 52.15
C ARG A 1033 11.23 26.57 52.64
N LEU A 1034 10.98 25.28 52.44
CA LEU A 1034 9.81 24.56 52.96
C LEU A 1034 9.80 24.47 54.50
N ILE A 1035 10.97 24.40 55.16
CA ILE A 1035 11.09 24.53 56.62
C ILE A 1035 10.57 25.90 57.08
N THR A 1036 10.96 26.97 56.38
CA THR A 1036 10.49 28.35 56.67
C THR A 1036 8.96 28.46 56.53
N LYS A 1037 8.36 27.76 55.56
CA LYS A 1037 6.90 27.66 55.38
C LYS A 1037 6.20 26.69 56.34
N LYS A 1038 6.90 26.08 57.30
CA LYS A 1038 6.35 25.14 58.30
C LYS A 1038 5.67 23.93 57.66
N VAL A 1039 6.35 23.29 56.71
CA VAL A 1039 5.87 22.14 55.89
C VAL A 1039 5.19 21.00 56.69
N TRP A 1040 5.59 20.77 57.95
CA TRP A 1040 4.96 19.80 58.86
C TRP A 1040 3.45 20.06 59.12
N LYS A 1041 2.94 21.27 58.84
CA LYS A 1041 1.50 21.56 58.85
C LYS A 1041 0.68 20.82 57.77
N TYR A 1042 1.33 20.22 56.77
CA TYR A 1042 0.69 19.57 55.63
C TYR A 1042 1.10 18.09 55.57
N PRO A 1043 0.38 17.16 56.23
CA PRO A 1043 0.89 15.79 56.49
C PRO A 1043 1.40 15.01 55.27
N ARG A 1044 0.75 15.13 54.12
CA ARG A 1044 1.18 14.47 52.86
C ARG A 1044 2.45 15.11 52.25
N VAL A 1045 2.60 16.42 52.41
CA VAL A 1045 3.79 17.16 51.95
C VAL A 1045 4.96 16.90 52.92
N TRP A 1046 4.69 16.81 54.22
CA TRP A 1046 5.66 16.41 55.24
C TRP A 1046 6.22 15.00 55.02
N GLU A 1047 5.35 14.02 54.73
CA GLU A 1047 5.81 12.67 54.40
C GLU A 1047 6.71 12.66 53.15
N GLY A 1048 6.35 13.40 52.10
CA GLY A 1048 7.18 13.55 50.91
C GLY A 1048 8.50 14.28 51.19
N PHE A 1049 8.51 15.24 52.11
CA PHE A 1049 9.71 15.95 52.58
C PHE A 1049 10.69 14.99 53.27
N VAL A 1050 10.21 14.16 54.20
CA VAL A 1050 11.03 13.16 54.91
C VAL A 1050 11.59 12.12 53.93
N ARG A 1051 10.76 11.55 53.05
CA ARG A 1051 11.20 10.62 51.99
C ARG A 1051 12.25 11.26 51.05
N CYS A 1052 12.12 12.56 50.77
CA CYS A 1052 13.10 13.29 49.95
C CYS A 1052 14.44 13.44 50.68
N CYS A 1053 14.43 13.75 51.97
CA CYS A 1053 15.65 13.84 52.79
C CYS A 1053 16.35 12.47 52.91
N GLN A 1054 15.60 11.37 53.08
CA GLN A 1054 16.14 10.01 53.10
C GLN A 1054 16.82 9.63 51.78
N ARG A 1055 16.18 9.93 50.64
CA ARG A 1055 16.71 9.64 49.29
C ARG A 1055 17.90 10.52 48.87
N THR A 1056 18.21 11.57 49.61
CA THR A 1056 19.27 12.56 49.29
C THR A 1056 20.37 12.67 50.35
N LYS A 1057 20.53 11.64 51.19
CA LYS A 1057 21.75 11.45 52.00
C LYS A 1057 23.00 11.51 51.09
N PRO A 1058 24.11 12.15 51.48
CA PRO A 1058 24.31 12.96 52.69
C PRO A 1058 23.92 14.45 52.52
N GLN A 1059 23.55 14.91 51.32
CA GLN A 1059 23.31 16.34 51.03
C GLN A 1059 22.20 16.94 51.92
N SER A 1060 21.17 16.14 52.22
CA SER A 1060 20.04 16.53 53.06
C SER A 1060 20.40 16.84 54.51
N PHE A 1061 21.51 16.33 55.05
CA PHE A 1061 21.92 16.55 56.44
C PHE A 1061 22.03 18.06 56.79
N SER A 1062 22.55 18.86 55.85
CA SER A 1062 22.64 20.31 55.94
C SER A 1062 21.28 21.04 56.09
N VAL A 1063 20.20 20.40 55.64
CA VAL A 1063 18.82 20.91 55.74
C VAL A 1063 18.12 20.37 56.99
N LEU A 1064 18.42 19.14 57.41
CA LEU A 1064 17.85 18.54 58.63
C LEU A 1064 18.28 19.29 59.89
N LEU A 1065 19.53 19.78 59.95
CA LEU A 1065 20.02 20.63 61.04
C LEU A 1065 19.33 22.01 61.14
N GLN A 1066 18.46 22.35 60.18
CA GLN A 1066 17.63 23.58 60.18
C GLN A 1066 16.21 23.33 60.74
N LEU A 1067 15.86 22.08 61.06
CA LEU A 1067 14.55 21.75 61.63
C LEU A 1067 14.46 22.14 63.12
N PRO A 1068 13.30 22.62 63.60
CA PRO A 1068 13.04 22.77 65.03
C PRO A 1068 13.16 21.41 65.76
N PRO A 1069 13.72 21.35 66.98
CA PRO A 1069 13.91 20.09 67.72
C PRO A 1069 12.73 19.09 67.73
N PRO A 1070 11.47 19.48 68.03
CA PRO A 1070 10.35 18.52 68.01
C PRO A 1070 10.02 17.97 66.62
N GLN A 1071 10.33 18.70 65.54
CA GLN A 1071 10.13 18.22 64.17
C GLN A 1071 11.30 17.34 63.69
N LEU A 1072 12.49 17.49 64.30
CA LEU A 1072 13.59 16.55 64.10
C LEU A 1072 13.30 15.23 64.83
N SER A 1073 12.77 15.27 66.07
CA SER A 1073 12.25 14.09 66.78
C SER A 1073 11.17 13.36 65.96
N SER A 1074 10.15 14.08 65.47
CA SER A 1074 9.08 13.49 64.65
C SER A 1074 9.53 12.98 63.28
N MET A 1075 10.70 13.39 62.80
CA MET A 1075 11.37 12.75 61.66
C MET A 1075 12.03 11.42 62.07
N PHE A 1076 12.74 11.38 63.20
CA PHE A 1076 13.39 10.15 63.68
C PHE A 1076 12.37 9.06 64.07
N GLU A 1077 11.25 9.43 64.71
CA GLU A 1077 10.10 8.54 64.96
C GLU A 1077 9.60 7.83 63.69
N ARG A 1078 9.76 8.48 62.52
CA ARG A 1078 9.24 8.01 61.23
C ARG A 1078 10.31 7.40 60.33
N CYS A 1079 11.60 7.66 60.59
CA CYS A 1079 12.76 7.17 59.87
C CYS A 1079 13.98 7.11 60.82
N PRO A 1080 14.09 6.11 61.73
CA PRO A 1080 15.17 6.04 62.72
C PRO A 1080 16.55 5.92 62.08
N GLU A 1081 16.67 5.25 60.93
CA GLU A 1081 17.86 5.16 60.05
C GLU A 1081 18.46 6.52 59.62
N MET A 1082 17.79 7.64 59.89
CA MET A 1082 18.31 9.00 59.62
C MET A 1082 19.22 9.51 60.73
N ARG A 1083 19.12 8.94 61.93
CA ARG A 1083 19.71 9.43 63.18
C ARG A 1083 21.22 9.25 63.21
N GLU A 1084 21.67 8.01 63.16
CA GLU A 1084 23.10 7.66 63.24
C GLU A 1084 23.93 8.28 62.10
N PRO A 1085 23.53 8.23 60.81
CA PRO A 1085 24.28 8.90 59.74
C PRO A 1085 24.34 10.43 59.85
N LEU A 1086 23.36 11.06 60.51
CA LEU A 1086 23.36 12.50 60.76
C LEU A 1086 24.27 12.86 61.94
N LEU A 1087 24.27 12.04 63.00
CA LEU A 1087 25.18 12.16 64.14
C LEU A 1087 26.65 11.97 63.70
N GLN A 1088 26.96 10.93 62.92
CA GLN A 1088 28.26 10.73 62.30
C GLN A 1088 28.69 11.92 61.42
N HIS A 1089 27.78 12.48 60.63
CA HIS A 1089 28.07 13.68 59.83
C HIS A 1089 28.41 14.89 60.70
N VAL A 1090 27.70 15.11 61.81
CA VAL A 1090 27.98 16.19 62.76
C VAL A 1090 29.33 16.00 63.45
N HIS A 1091 29.68 14.78 63.86
CA HIS A 1091 31.02 14.49 64.42
C HIS A 1091 32.15 14.69 63.41
N ALA A 1092 31.89 14.51 62.10
CA ALA A 1092 32.85 14.79 61.02
C ALA A 1092 32.99 16.27 60.63
N LEU A 1093 32.17 17.18 61.17
CA LEU A 1093 32.31 18.63 60.96
C LEU A 1093 33.49 19.21 61.78
N THR A 1094 34.03 20.34 61.34
CA THR A 1094 35.08 21.03 62.12
C THR A 1094 34.53 21.58 63.44
N PRO A 1095 35.35 21.73 64.50
CA PRO A 1095 34.88 22.24 65.80
C PRO A 1095 34.18 23.61 65.73
N HIS A 1096 34.59 24.48 64.80
CA HIS A 1096 33.95 25.77 64.56
C HIS A 1096 32.52 25.61 63.97
N GLN A 1097 32.28 24.58 63.16
CA GLN A 1097 30.96 24.28 62.59
C GLN A 1097 30.06 23.60 63.61
N GLN A 1098 30.59 22.68 64.42
CA GLN A 1098 29.86 22.05 65.53
C GLN A 1098 29.35 23.11 66.52
N ALA A 1099 30.15 24.12 66.85
CA ALA A 1099 29.76 25.25 67.71
C ALA A 1099 28.62 26.13 67.17
N HIS A 1100 28.21 25.97 65.90
CA HIS A 1100 27.07 26.67 65.31
C HIS A 1100 25.76 25.84 65.31
N ILE A 1101 25.80 24.58 65.78
CA ILE A 1101 24.61 23.74 65.93
C ILE A 1101 23.95 24.04 67.28
N PRO A 1102 22.64 24.36 67.34
CA PRO A 1102 21.94 24.57 68.60
C PRO A 1102 22.05 23.37 69.55
N ALA A 1103 22.39 23.60 70.82
CA ALA A 1103 22.53 22.53 71.82
C ALA A 1103 21.25 21.66 71.94
N SER A 1104 20.07 22.24 71.77
CA SER A 1104 18.79 21.52 71.75
C SER A 1104 18.58 20.57 70.57
N ILE A 1105 19.37 20.71 69.50
CA ILE A 1105 19.44 19.75 68.38
C ILE A 1105 20.43 18.62 68.71
N MET A 1106 21.57 18.94 69.34
CA MET A 1106 22.50 17.92 69.87
C MET A 1106 21.81 17.00 70.89
N THR A 1107 21.08 17.56 71.86
CA THR A 1107 20.32 16.76 72.85
C THR A 1107 19.26 15.86 72.19
N VAL A 1108 18.69 16.26 71.05
CA VAL A 1108 17.75 15.40 70.28
C VAL A 1108 18.50 14.33 69.48
N LEU A 1109 19.74 14.56 69.06
CA LEU A 1109 20.59 13.58 68.35
C LEU A 1109 21.20 12.53 69.30
N GLU A 1110 21.70 12.95 70.47
CA GLU A 1110 22.53 12.15 71.38
C GLU A 1110 21.74 11.25 72.36
N ALA A 1111 20.40 11.29 72.32
CA ALA A 1111 19.53 10.83 73.42
C ALA A 1111 19.55 9.31 73.75
N ASP A 1112 20.20 8.46 72.94
CA ASP A 1112 20.29 7.00 73.17
C ASP A 1112 21.59 6.56 73.87
N ASN A 1113 22.56 7.46 74.10
CA ASN A 1113 23.84 7.14 74.75
C ASN A 1113 23.70 6.96 76.28
N LYS A 1114 22.87 6.02 76.73
CA LYS A 1114 22.74 5.60 78.14
C LYS A 1114 22.51 4.09 78.28
N GLU A 1115 23.58 3.39 78.62
CA GLU A 1115 23.57 1.98 79.07
C GLU A 1115 23.36 1.86 80.61
N PRO A 1116 23.06 0.65 81.14
CA PRO A 1116 22.29 0.50 82.38
C PRO A 1116 23.10 0.26 83.68
N GLU A 1117 22.39 0.33 84.82
CA GLU A 1117 22.84 -0.17 86.14
C GLU A 1117 21.92 -1.31 86.66
N PRO A 1118 22.39 -2.17 87.59
CA PRO A 1118 21.88 -3.55 87.74
C PRO A 1118 20.88 -3.81 88.89
N GLU A 1119 20.21 -4.96 88.82
CA GLU A 1119 19.37 -5.55 89.89
C GLU A 1119 20.17 -6.24 91.01
N PRO A 1120 19.56 -6.39 92.21
CA PRO A 1120 19.89 -7.45 93.17
C PRO A 1120 18.70 -8.40 93.49
N GLU A 1121 19.03 -9.61 93.93
CA GLU A 1121 18.14 -10.79 94.10
C GLU A 1121 17.18 -10.78 95.34
N PRO A 1122 16.21 -11.74 95.46
CA PRO A 1122 14.91 -11.51 96.15
C PRO A 1122 14.64 -12.34 97.44
N ILE A 1123 13.50 -13.07 97.48
CA ILE A 1123 12.96 -14.01 98.52
C ILE A 1123 12.35 -13.32 99.80
N PRO A 1124 11.31 -13.87 100.48
CA PRO A 1124 9.88 -13.85 100.09
C PRO A 1124 8.92 -13.37 101.23
N VAL A 1125 7.58 -13.50 101.06
CA VAL A 1125 6.61 -14.18 101.99
C VAL A 1125 5.14 -13.88 101.61
N GLU A 1126 4.30 -14.91 101.70
CA GLU A 1126 2.83 -15.00 101.46
C GLU A 1126 2.05 -14.97 102.81
N PRO A 1127 0.71 -15.22 102.93
CA PRO A 1127 -0.44 -15.12 102.00
C PRO A 1127 -1.72 -14.44 102.64
N VAL A 1128 -2.90 -14.62 102.01
CA VAL A 1128 -4.26 -14.86 102.61
C VAL A 1128 -5.40 -13.79 102.43
N GLU A 1129 -6.52 -14.31 101.90
CA GLU A 1129 -7.96 -13.98 101.98
C GLU A 1129 -8.70 -12.95 101.08
N GLU A 1130 -9.74 -13.53 100.45
CA GLU A 1130 -10.87 -13.02 99.64
C GLU A 1130 -12.09 -12.66 100.58
N PRO A 1131 -13.36 -12.36 100.17
CA PRO A 1131 -14.02 -12.70 98.89
C PRO A 1131 -15.17 -11.83 98.31
N GLU A 1132 -15.69 -12.29 97.15
CA GLU A 1132 -17.09 -12.27 96.65
C GLU A 1132 -17.77 -10.90 96.34
N VAL A 1133 -18.38 -10.60 95.18
CA VAL A 1133 -19.35 -11.36 94.33
C VAL A 1133 -19.43 -10.77 92.89
N GLN A 1134 -19.41 -11.64 91.87
CA GLN A 1134 -20.17 -11.70 90.57
C GLN A 1134 -20.81 -10.41 89.96
N SER A 1135 -20.82 -10.19 88.64
CA SER A 1135 -21.07 -11.17 87.56
C SER A 1135 -20.47 -10.82 86.17
N LEU A 1136 -20.46 -11.83 85.29
CA LEU A 1136 -19.79 -12.01 83.98
C LEU A 1136 -20.69 -11.64 82.77
N PRO A 1137 -20.27 -11.80 81.47
CA PRO A 1137 -18.93 -11.98 80.83
C PRO A 1137 -18.71 -10.85 79.77
N THR A 1138 -18.03 -10.88 78.58
CA THR A 1138 -17.01 -11.65 77.78
C THR A 1138 -16.57 -10.68 76.64
N GLN A 1139 -15.47 -10.80 75.88
CA GLN A 1139 -14.08 -11.23 76.12
C GLN A 1139 -13.22 -10.75 74.91
N PRO A 1140 -12.07 -10.04 75.09
CA PRO A 1140 -11.19 -9.62 74.00
C PRO A 1140 -9.99 -10.57 73.78
N VAL A 1141 -9.23 -10.38 72.69
CA VAL A 1141 -8.05 -11.20 72.28
C VAL A 1141 -6.77 -10.36 72.23
N ILE A 1142 -5.68 -10.90 72.79
CA ILE A 1142 -4.28 -10.42 72.72
C ILE A 1142 -3.43 -11.72 72.66
N ILE A 1143 -2.74 -12.08 71.59
CA ILE A 1143 -1.39 -11.64 71.12
C ILE A 1143 -0.28 -11.87 72.16
N LEU A 1144 0.83 -12.53 71.75
CA LEU A 1144 2.19 -12.29 72.29
C LEU A 1144 3.26 -12.79 71.27
N PRO A 1145 4.36 -12.05 71.03
CA PRO A 1145 5.47 -12.45 70.13
C PRO A 1145 6.87 -12.45 70.81
N GLU A 1146 7.90 -13.00 70.15
CA GLU A 1146 9.38 -12.81 70.35
C GLU A 1146 10.13 -13.75 69.36
N GLN A 1147 11.44 -13.63 69.00
CA GLN A 1147 12.36 -12.48 68.76
C GLN A 1147 13.56 -12.96 67.88
N ALA A 1148 14.61 -12.13 67.67
CA ALA A 1148 15.86 -12.48 66.94
C ALA A 1148 17.04 -12.74 67.94
N GLU A 1149 18.33 -12.98 67.61
CA GLU A 1149 19.29 -12.16 66.81
C GLU A 1149 20.64 -12.88 66.48
N GLU A 1150 21.33 -12.39 65.43
CA GLU A 1150 22.81 -12.28 65.21
C GLU A 1150 23.74 -13.54 65.25
N VAL A 1151 25.01 -13.57 64.79
CA VAL A 1151 26.15 -12.59 64.70
C VAL A 1151 27.03 -12.80 63.39
N PRO A 1152 28.20 -12.13 63.12
CA PRO A 1152 28.59 -11.69 61.75
C PRO A 1152 29.98 -12.21 61.27
N VAL A 1153 30.61 -11.57 60.25
CA VAL A 1153 32.09 -11.36 60.10
C VAL A 1153 32.43 -10.47 58.86
N GLU A 1154 33.61 -9.83 58.85
CA GLU A 1154 34.16 -8.94 57.79
C GLU A 1154 35.65 -9.30 57.50
N ILE A 1155 36.26 -8.76 56.41
CA ILE A 1155 37.67 -8.28 56.23
C ILE A 1155 38.50 -8.80 55.00
N GLN A 1156 38.80 -7.84 54.09
CA GLN A 1156 40.01 -7.64 53.23
C GLN A 1156 40.30 -8.42 51.91
N THR A 1157 41.32 -7.90 51.19
CA THR A 1157 41.47 -7.79 49.72
C THR A 1157 42.89 -8.11 49.23
N VAL A 1158 43.06 -8.77 48.06
CA VAL A 1158 44.32 -8.79 47.25
C VAL A 1158 44.02 -8.93 45.73
N GLU A 1159 44.70 -8.16 44.88
CA GLU A 1159 44.80 -8.26 43.40
C GLU A 1159 45.99 -9.15 42.95
N PRO A 1160 46.20 -9.60 41.67
CA PRO A 1160 45.66 -9.05 40.41
C PRO A 1160 45.29 -10.09 39.30
N ALA A 1161 45.05 -9.56 38.09
CA ALA A 1161 45.30 -10.13 36.75
C ALA A 1161 44.26 -11.07 36.08
N HIS A 1162 43.79 -10.62 34.92
CA HIS A 1162 43.27 -11.41 33.80
C HIS A 1162 44.33 -12.39 33.23
N PRO A 1163 43.97 -13.50 32.52
CA PRO A 1163 42.83 -13.55 31.59
C PRO A 1163 42.00 -14.86 31.56
N GLN A 1164 41.08 -14.90 30.58
CA GLN A 1164 40.32 -16.05 30.06
C GLN A 1164 39.00 -16.45 30.76
N TYR A 1165 38.13 -17.00 29.92
CA TYR A 1165 36.79 -17.55 30.12
C TYR A 1165 36.58 -18.41 31.39
N LEU A 1166 35.35 -18.37 31.92
CA LEU A 1166 34.51 -19.46 32.50
C LEU A 1166 33.15 -18.80 32.92
N PRO A 1167 32.14 -19.46 33.56
CA PRO A 1167 31.03 -20.05 32.78
C PRO A 1167 29.61 -19.81 33.36
N SER A 1168 28.61 -20.49 32.79
CA SER A 1168 27.39 -20.96 33.49
C SER A 1168 27.77 -22.05 34.53
N THR A 1169 26.97 -22.47 35.52
CA THR A 1169 25.56 -22.27 35.91
C THR A 1169 25.52 -21.77 37.40
N GLU A 1170 24.66 -22.07 38.38
CA GLU A 1170 23.45 -22.93 38.54
C GLU A 1170 22.66 -22.51 39.81
N GLU A 1171 21.33 -22.66 39.82
CA GLU A 1171 20.49 -22.71 41.04
C GLU A 1171 19.30 -23.69 40.83
N PRO A 1172 18.74 -24.33 41.90
CA PRO A 1172 18.10 -25.65 41.79
C PRO A 1172 16.56 -25.67 41.98
N GLU A 1173 16.00 -26.86 41.76
CA GLU A 1173 14.61 -27.30 42.09
C GLU A 1173 14.46 -27.46 43.63
N GLU A 1174 13.30 -27.65 44.28
CA GLU A 1174 12.13 -28.55 44.10
C GLU A 1174 11.03 -28.09 45.14
N PRO A 1175 9.88 -28.79 45.44
CA PRO A 1175 9.21 -29.94 44.82
C PRO A 1175 7.68 -29.76 44.58
N MET A 1176 7.00 -30.85 44.21
CA MET A 1176 5.57 -30.98 43.87
C MET A 1176 4.64 -31.43 45.05
N GLN A 1177 3.34 -31.64 44.72
CA GLN A 1177 2.33 -32.59 45.29
C GLN A 1177 1.22 -32.03 46.21
N THR A 1178 -0.03 -32.56 46.25
CA THR A 1178 -1.00 -33.00 45.19
C THR A 1178 -2.42 -33.09 45.83
N ALA A 1179 -3.47 -33.38 45.05
CA ALA A 1179 -4.88 -33.43 45.50
C ALA A 1179 -5.36 -34.79 46.09
N PRO A 1180 -6.58 -34.84 46.64
CA PRO A 1180 -7.60 -35.82 46.21
C PRO A 1180 -8.94 -35.13 45.83
N SER A 1181 -9.50 -35.34 44.63
CA SER A 1181 -10.47 -36.39 44.23
C SER A 1181 -11.75 -36.42 45.10
N ALA A 1182 -12.94 -35.95 44.69
CA ALA A 1182 -13.77 -36.19 43.50
C ALA A 1182 -14.84 -37.30 43.68
N PHE A 1183 -16.13 -36.95 43.49
CA PHE A 1183 -17.22 -37.83 43.03
C PHE A 1183 -18.45 -36.98 42.58
N THR A 1184 -19.24 -37.51 41.66
CA THR A 1184 -20.49 -36.95 41.07
C THR A 1184 -21.70 -37.83 41.43
N PRO A 1185 -22.96 -37.58 40.97
CA PRO A 1185 -23.65 -36.37 40.45
C PRO A 1185 -24.96 -36.03 41.24
N GLN A 1186 -25.69 -34.93 40.89
CA GLN A 1186 -27.17 -34.93 40.69
C GLN A 1186 -27.77 -33.53 40.35
N GLU A 1187 -28.77 -33.57 39.45
CA GLU A 1187 -30.00 -32.75 39.28
C GLU A 1187 -30.05 -31.24 39.62
N GLU A 1188 -30.53 -30.47 38.62
CA GLU A 1188 -31.00 -29.07 38.75
C GLU A 1188 -32.46 -29.01 39.26
N PRO A 1189 -32.81 -28.01 40.09
CA PRO A 1189 -34.16 -27.46 40.20
C PRO A 1189 -34.23 -26.05 39.59
N ALA A 1190 -35.36 -25.71 38.96
CA ALA A 1190 -35.56 -24.47 38.20
C ALA A 1190 -36.33 -23.38 39.00
N GLU A 1191 -36.69 -22.30 38.27
CA GLU A 1191 -37.70 -21.27 38.60
C GLU A 1191 -37.38 -20.21 39.69
N PRO A 1192 -38.12 -19.08 39.74
CA PRO A 1192 -39.30 -18.71 38.94
C PRO A 1192 -39.20 -17.44 38.07
N VAL A 1193 -40.03 -17.41 37.02
CA VAL A 1193 -40.47 -16.21 36.30
C VAL A 1193 -41.82 -15.76 36.87
N PRO A 1194 -42.07 -14.45 37.06
CA PRO A 1194 -43.43 -13.93 37.23
C PRO A 1194 -43.98 -13.37 35.91
N GLN A 1195 -45.01 -14.03 35.36
CA GLN A 1195 -45.88 -13.45 34.33
C GLN A 1195 -47.26 -13.12 34.92
N GLN A 1196 -47.99 -12.29 34.17
CA GLN A 1196 -49.27 -11.66 34.44
C GLN A 1196 -50.39 -12.58 34.99
N GLU A 1197 -51.26 -12.02 35.82
CA GLU A 1197 -52.68 -12.39 35.87
C GLU A 1197 -53.53 -11.19 35.40
N GLU A 1198 -54.59 -11.46 34.62
CA GLU A 1198 -55.64 -10.51 34.29
C GLU A 1198 -56.85 -10.70 35.22
N VAL A 1199 -57.51 -9.61 35.61
CA VAL A 1199 -58.89 -9.63 36.11
C VAL A 1199 -59.69 -8.50 35.48
N THR A 1200 -60.98 -8.73 35.28
CA THR A 1200 -61.81 -8.16 34.21
C THR A 1200 -62.75 -7.02 34.66
N GLU A 1201 -63.37 -6.39 33.65
CA GLU A 1201 -64.73 -5.81 33.64
C GLU A 1201 -65.03 -4.38 34.17
N GLN A 1202 -65.44 -3.54 33.20
CA GLN A 1202 -66.73 -2.81 33.12
C GLN A 1202 -66.90 -1.34 33.62
N GLU A 1203 -67.58 -0.60 32.73
CA GLU A 1203 -68.53 0.52 32.91
C GLU A 1203 -68.14 1.96 33.35
N LEU A 1204 -68.26 2.87 32.36
CA LEU A 1204 -69.13 4.06 32.32
C LEU A 1204 -68.84 5.38 33.09
N ILE A 1205 -68.90 6.47 32.30
CA ILE A 1205 -69.55 7.79 32.58
C ILE A 1205 -68.77 8.89 33.34
N ALA A 1206 -69.05 10.13 32.90
CA ALA A 1206 -68.87 11.47 33.53
C ALA A 1206 -67.55 12.25 33.33
N SER A 1207 -67.67 13.32 32.52
CA SER A 1207 -66.97 14.60 32.71
C SER A 1207 -67.47 15.28 34.01
N PRO A 1208 -66.76 16.27 34.62
CA PRO A 1208 -66.62 17.60 33.99
C PRO A 1208 -65.33 18.40 34.32
N ALA A 1209 -65.22 19.59 33.71
CA ALA A 1209 -64.38 20.73 34.14
C ALA A 1209 -65.24 21.68 35.03
N PRO A 1210 -64.81 22.90 35.46
CA PRO A 1210 -63.53 23.60 35.31
C PRO A 1210 -62.95 23.93 36.73
N PRO A 1211 -62.46 25.14 37.17
CA PRO A 1211 -62.57 26.52 36.68
C PRO A 1211 -61.24 27.20 36.25
N GLU A 1212 -61.37 28.41 35.70
CA GLU A 1212 -60.31 29.39 35.41
C GLU A 1212 -59.99 30.26 36.65
N GLN A 1213 -58.93 31.10 36.58
CA GLN A 1213 -59.04 32.54 36.89
C GLN A 1213 -57.76 33.34 36.51
N GLU A 1214 -57.97 34.43 35.75
CA GLU A 1214 -57.58 35.84 36.00
C GLU A 1214 -56.20 36.20 36.62
N ALA A 1215 -55.60 37.38 36.36
CA ALA A 1215 -55.67 38.39 35.29
C ALA A 1215 -54.61 39.50 35.59
N GLU A 1216 -54.15 40.27 34.60
CA GLU A 1216 -53.95 41.75 34.66
C GLU A 1216 -53.16 42.30 33.45
N ASN A 1217 -53.63 43.44 32.93
CA ASN A 1217 -52.96 44.37 32.00
C ASN A 1217 -53.36 45.78 32.49
N PRO A 1218 -52.45 46.77 32.53
CA PRO A 1218 -52.52 47.90 31.58
C PRO A 1218 -51.10 48.47 31.23
N THR A 1219 -50.86 49.52 30.43
CA THR A 1219 -51.70 50.62 29.89
C THR A 1219 -51.09 51.16 28.56
N GLU A 1220 -51.76 52.11 27.90
CA GLU A 1220 -51.40 52.74 26.61
C GLU A 1220 -50.52 54.02 26.71
N GLU A 1221 -50.23 54.61 25.52
CA GLU A 1221 -49.80 55.99 25.16
C GLU A 1221 -48.42 56.07 24.43
N ALA A 1222 -48.21 56.86 23.36
CA ALA A 1222 -49.11 57.50 22.38
C ALA A 1222 -48.30 57.95 21.12
N LEU A 1223 -48.96 58.16 19.96
CA LEU A 1223 -48.39 58.77 18.73
C LEU A 1223 -48.72 60.28 18.65
N PRO A 1224 -47.87 61.12 18.01
CA PRO A 1224 -48.16 61.62 16.64
C PRO A 1224 -46.88 61.93 15.80
N GLU A 1225 -46.85 62.31 14.51
CA GLU A 1225 -47.74 62.24 13.32
C GLU A 1225 -46.89 62.59 12.05
N HIS A 1226 -47.49 62.50 10.84
CA HIS A 1226 -47.02 63.01 9.53
C HIS A 1226 -45.82 62.36 8.81
N SER A 1227 -45.76 62.32 7.47
CA SER A 1227 -46.76 62.02 6.40
C SER A 1227 -46.03 61.85 5.04
N ASP A 1228 -46.75 61.32 4.03
CA ASP A 1228 -46.48 61.46 2.56
C ASP A 1228 -45.26 60.71 1.97
N GLU A 1229 -45.29 60.04 0.79
CA GLU A 1229 -46.40 59.50 -0.04
C GLU A 1229 -45.85 58.51 -1.12
N ALA A 1230 -46.74 57.92 -1.93
CA ALA A 1230 -46.54 57.30 -3.27
C ALA A 1230 -46.44 55.75 -3.46
N GLU A 1231 -47.57 55.19 -3.93
CA GLU A 1231 -47.77 54.21 -5.03
C GLU A 1231 -47.27 52.73 -4.95
N GLN A 1232 -48.25 51.83 -4.69
CA GLN A 1232 -48.49 50.59 -5.46
C GLN A 1232 -49.84 50.72 -6.19
N PRO A 1233 -50.09 49.96 -7.28
CA PRO A 1233 -50.83 48.67 -7.18
C PRO A 1233 -50.16 47.59 -8.10
N ASP A 1234 -50.73 46.44 -8.50
CA ASP A 1234 -52.10 45.87 -8.43
C ASP A 1234 -52.08 44.32 -8.53
N GLU A 1235 -53.15 43.61 -8.14
CA GLU A 1235 -53.34 42.14 -8.27
C GLU A 1235 -54.85 41.76 -8.15
N PRO A 1236 -55.33 40.54 -8.51
CA PRO A 1236 -54.81 39.52 -9.43
C PRO A 1236 -55.61 39.46 -10.78
N PRO A 1237 -56.72 38.71 -11.04
CA PRO A 1237 -57.37 37.55 -10.40
C PRO A 1237 -57.59 36.28 -11.31
N GLU A 1238 -57.69 35.12 -10.64
CA GLU A 1238 -58.64 34.00 -10.84
C GLU A 1238 -58.75 33.03 -12.07
N GLU A 1239 -59.12 31.79 -11.68
CA GLU A 1239 -59.95 30.75 -12.33
C GLU A 1239 -59.43 29.71 -13.37
N ASN A 1240 -59.42 28.45 -12.88
CA ASN A 1240 -60.14 27.26 -13.36
C ASN A 1240 -59.59 26.25 -14.41
N VAL A 1241 -59.38 25.02 -13.88
CA VAL A 1241 -60.00 23.73 -14.31
C VAL A 1241 -59.74 23.20 -15.73
N MET A 1242 -59.08 22.02 -15.83
CA MET A 1242 -59.80 20.73 -15.95
C MET A 1242 -58.88 19.51 -15.76
N GLU A 1243 -59.35 18.51 -15.01
CA GLU A 1243 -58.83 17.12 -15.05
C GLU A 1243 -59.55 16.33 -16.14
N THR A 1244 -58.88 15.35 -16.78
CA THR A 1244 -59.36 13.95 -16.96
C THR A 1244 -58.33 13.09 -17.71
N ASP A 1245 -57.64 12.22 -16.97
CA ASP A 1245 -57.77 10.74 -17.04
C ASP A 1245 -57.38 9.90 -18.31
N ALA A 1246 -57.14 8.61 -18.06
CA ALA A 1246 -57.23 7.44 -18.95
C ALA A 1246 -56.21 7.22 -20.12
N SER A 1247 -55.04 6.70 -19.76
CA SER A 1247 -54.46 5.39 -20.19
C SER A 1247 -54.76 4.76 -21.58
N ALA A 1248 -53.73 4.21 -22.25
CA ALA A 1248 -53.57 2.74 -22.49
C ALA A 1248 -52.37 2.34 -23.39
N ALA A 1249 -51.73 1.20 -23.04
CA ALA A 1249 -51.08 0.16 -23.87
C ALA A 1249 -49.87 0.45 -24.82
N ASP A 1250 -48.97 -0.56 -24.86
CA ASP A 1250 -48.07 -1.07 -25.92
C ASP A 1250 -47.42 -0.07 -26.91
N GLU A 1251 -46.08 0.03 -27.04
CA GLU A 1251 -45.04 -1.02 -27.12
C GLU A 1251 -43.74 -0.70 -26.34
#